data_AF-A0A4V2G798-F1
#
_entry.id   AF-A0A4V2G798-F1
#
_cell.length_a   1.000
_cell.length_b   1.000
_cell.length_c   1.000
_cell.angle_alpha   90.00
_cell.angle_beta   90.00
_cell.angle_gamma   90.00
#
_symmetry.space_group_name_H-M   'P 1'
#
loop_
_entity.id
_entity.type
_entity.pdbx_description
1 polymer ?
#
loop_
_entity_poly.entity_id
_entity_poly.type
_entity_poly.pdbx_seq_one_letter_code
_entity_poly.pdbx_strand_id
1 'polypeptide(L)'
;MTQAVLCGSTGNDLDPDSAARLADSLTAALLEAGATVLVSPASAEDVPAQLRHLAELATEHSPDGGGDGQRLIVVADDLVAHHSLLWTLATEPAGRSTALVAPAEHGDLREDRGRLVAAPDGEGTVRFLGALCVAPADLPLLASAANRAAEAADEGSDAGSGVATGVRNAVDALLPALLDAGLVPVATRVRLLRAARVGTDAELSAARAEVAAVDEDAARLREAVKERDDFFTTYAVSSWSPLVTRACARLGLTPTAVTWLSVLFAVGAALAFWQASRPAMIAGAVLLYLGFVLDCVDGQLARYTRSFGAFGGWLDTMADRAKEYVVYAGLAAGAERIGLPYAWPLAIAAIVLQTVRHMTDAWYGALHDEAAARGGGAAAGGAGGVGARLSRASNRVQADTGSPAYWLKRIVVFPIGERWALIAVLAAATNGRVALAGVLAWGALAFAYTLGLRSLRALSMRVAVLDRPDRARHRDDGPLVRHVLARAGWPAPLALAAAAALVPAVLIAVLLVAAPPGGAARIALAVAALLVLGAGLAARAPHDGPLDWLVPAALRAAEYLTVVAVSLVGDVPTPVTYALLFALAVRHYDVTARMEKAAPVAAATGAVLGWDGRVLLLAAAGVAGLATDAEAVLALWVAGAVVVQAAVDRRAARS
;
A
#
# COMPACT_ATOMS: atom_id res chain seq x y z
N MET A 1 -17.28 -3.60 14.70
CA MET A 1 -17.86 -2.62 15.64
C MET A 1 -16.74 -2.11 16.53
N THR A 2 -16.90 -0.92 17.11
CA THR A 2 -15.86 -0.25 17.91
C THR A 2 -16.47 0.06 19.28
N GLN A 3 -15.83 -0.38 20.35
CA GLN A 3 -16.17 -0.02 21.72
C GLN A 3 -15.41 1.22 22.14
N ALA A 4 -16.08 2.18 22.77
CA ALA A 4 -15.47 3.40 23.28
C ALA A 4 -15.40 3.42 24.80
N VAL A 5 -14.26 3.87 25.32
CA VAL A 5 -13.99 4.10 26.75
C VAL A 5 -13.56 5.55 26.94
N LEU A 6 -14.25 6.26 27.82
CA LEU A 6 -13.90 7.62 28.21
C LEU A 6 -13.15 7.56 29.54
N CYS A 7 -11.86 7.95 29.57
CA CYS A 7 -11.05 7.92 30.78
C CYS A 7 -11.11 9.26 31.52
N GLY A 8 -11.47 9.20 32.79
CA GLY A 8 -11.60 10.37 33.66
C GLY A 8 -10.25 11.00 33.99
N SER A 9 -10.16 12.33 33.93
CA SER A 9 -8.97 13.06 34.33
C SER A 9 -8.94 13.36 35.82
N THR A 10 -7.81 13.05 36.44
CA THR A 10 -7.50 13.36 37.83
C THR A 10 -6.71 14.66 37.88
N GLY A 11 -7.20 15.66 38.62
CA GLY A 11 -6.44 16.88 38.93
C GLY A 11 -6.42 17.96 37.83
N ASN A 12 -7.54 18.15 37.11
CA ASN A 12 -7.75 19.37 36.33
C ASN A 12 -8.57 20.41 37.14
N ASP A 13 -8.44 21.68 36.77
CA ASP A 13 -9.15 22.82 37.37
C ASP A 13 -10.41 23.19 36.55
N LEU A 14 -11.04 22.19 35.92
CA LEU A 14 -12.30 22.39 35.20
C LEU A 14 -13.46 22.45 36.19
N ASP A 15 -14.36 23.41 35.98
CA ASP A 15 -15.66 23.39 36.65
C ASP A 15 -16.37 22.03 36.42
N PRO A 16 -16.90 21.37 37.47
CA PRO A 16 -17.51 20.05 37.33
C PRO A 16 -18.64 19.98 36.30
N ASP A 17 -19.45 21.03 36.16
CA ASP A 17 -20.50 21.06 35.14
C ASP A 17 -19.91 21.23 33.74
N SER A 18 -18.83 22.01 33.60
CA SER A 18 -18.09 22.13 32.35
C SER A 18 -17.45 20.82 31.92
N ALA A 19 -16.85 20.08 32.86
CA ALA A 19 -16.29 18.76 32.63
C ALA A 19 -17.38 17.75 32.21
N ALA A 20 -18.51 17.71 32.91
CA ALA A 20 -19.65 16.85 32.56
C ALA A 20 -20.17 17.14 31.14
N ARG A 21 -20.37 18.43 30.80
CA ARG A 21 -20.80 18.83 29.45
C ARG A 21 -19.79 18.44 28.36
N LEU A 22 -18.49 18.47 28.67
CA LEU A 22 -17.46 18.04 27.72
C LEU A 22 -17.52 16.53 27.49
N ALA A 23 -17.63 15.74 28.57
CA ALA A 23 -17.80 14.28 28.51
C ALA A 23 -19.06 13.89 27.72
N ASP A 24 -20.19 14.58 27.93
CA ASP A 24 -21.42 14.36 27.15
C ASP A 24 -21.22 14.63 25.66
N SER A 25 -20.53 15.73 25.31
CA SER A 25 -20.22 16.08 23.92
C SER A 25 -19.31 15.04 23.26
N LEU A 26 -18.30 14.53 23.98
CA LEU A 26 -17.41 13.47 23.50
C LEU A 26 -18.18 12.16 23.29
N THR A 27 -19.06 11.82 24.23
CA THR A 27 -19.93 10.65 24.15
C THR A 27 -20.82 10.73 22.90
N ALA A 28 -21.46 11.87 22.66
CA ALA A 28 -22.26 12.08 21.45
C ALA A 28 -21.42 11.93 20.18
N ALA A 29 -20.22 12.51 20.14
CA ALA A 29 -19.31 12.39 18.99
C ALA A 29 -18.85 10.94 18.72
N LEU A 30 -18.61 10.15 19.77
CA LEU A 30 -18.24 8.73 19.67
C LEU A 30 -19.41 7.86 19.18
N LEU A 31 -20.62 8.13 19.67
CA LEU A 31 -21.84 7.47 19.19
C LEU A 31 -22.11 7.78 17.71
N GLU A 32 -21.96 9.05 17.30
CA GLU A 32 -22.05 9.46 15.88
C GLU A 32 -20.98 8.79 15.01
N ALA A 33 -19.77 8.56 15.57
CA ALA A 33 -18.71 7.79 14.92
C ALA A 33 -19.01 6.29 14.79
N GLY A 34 -20.14 5.82 15.32
CA GLY A 34 -20.58 4.43 15.29
C GLY A 34 -19.95 3.55 16.37
N ALA A 35 -19.37 4.16 17.42
CA ALA A 35 -18.90 3.42 18.57
C ALA A 35 -20.07 3.10 19.51
N THR A 36 -20.04 1.93 20.14
CA THR A 36 -20.85 1.65 21.32
C THR A 36 -20.05 2.12 22.53
N VAL A 37 -20.63 2.99 23.35
CA VAL A 37 -19.97 3.49 24.56
C VAL A 37 -20.27 2.50 25.67
N LEU A 38 -19.23 1.83 26.17
CA LEU A 38 -19.41 0.78 27.16
C LEU A 38 -19.11 1.28 28.58
N VAL A 39 -18.14 2.20 28.73
CA VAL A 39 -17.63 2.58 30.06
C VAL A 39 -17.11 4.02 30.12
N SER A 40 -17.73 4.81 31.01
CA SER A 40 -17.05 5.87 31.72
C SER A 40 -16.72 5.29 33.09
N PRO A 41 -15.46 4.96 33.42
CA PRO A 41 -15.09 4.78 34.81
C PRO A 41 -15.60 6.02 35.54
N ALA A 42 -16.18 5.88 36.72
CA ALA A 42 -16.64 7.05 37.45
C ALA A 42 -15.48 8.06 37.50
N SER A 43 -15.76 9.36 37.30
CA SER A 43 -14.75 10.43 37.41
C SER A 43 -14.03 10.46 38.78
N ALA A 44 -14.42 9.57 39.70
CA ALA A 44 -13.87 9.34 41.02
C ALA A 44 -12.87 8.17 41.13
N GLU A 45 -12.63 7.38 40.07
CA GLU A 45 -11.64 6.29 40.10
C GLU A 45 -10.22 6.79 39.80
N ASP A 46 -9.26 6.31 40.59
CA ASP A 46 -7.84 6.60 40.40
C ASP A 46 -7.29 6.01 39.08
N VAL A 47 -6.14 6.52 38.64
CA VAL A 47 -5.50 6.10 37.39
C VAL A 47 -5.23 4.58 37.34
N PRO A 48 -4.73 3.92 38.41
CA PRO A 48 -4.56 2.47 38.43
C PRO A 48 -5.87 1.69 38.21
N ALA A 49 -6.98 2.08 38.84
CA ALA A 49 -8.28 1.42 38.65
C ALA A 49 -8.75 1.50 37.20
N GLN A 50 -8.66 2.69 36.59
CA GLN A 50 -8.99 2.89 35.19
C GLN A 50 -8.14 2.01 34.25
N LEU A 51 -6.83 1.86 34.52
CA LEU A 51 -5.93 1.00 33.75
C LEU A 51 -6.28 -0.49 33.86
N ARG A 52 -6.57 -0.99 35.08
CA ARG A 52 -7.02 -2.39 35.26
C ARG A 52 -8.32 -2.65 34.52
N HIS A 53 -9.24 -1.70 34.57
CA HIS A 53 -10.50 -1.81 33.84
C HIS A 53 -10.32 -1.86 32.31
N LEU A 54 -9.40 -1.05 31.75
CA LEU A 54 -9.02 -1.15 30.34
C LEU A 54 -8.44 -2.52 29.99
N ALA A 55 -7.66 -3.13 30.89
CA ALA A 55 -7.09 -4.46 30.69
C ALA A 55 -8.16 -5.56 30.66
N GLU A 56 -9.16 -5.47 31.53
CA GLU A 56 -10.33 -6.38 31.55
C GLU A 56 -11.10 -6.31 30.23
N LEU A 57 -11.46 -5.10 29.79
CA LEU A 57 -12.17 -4.89 28.53
C LEU A 57 -11.41 -5.42 27.32
N ALA A 58 -10.08 -5.17 27.26
CA ALA A 58 -9.27 -5.69 26.17
C ALA A 58 -9.19 -7.22 26.18
N THR A 59 -9.20 -7.85 27.36
CA THR A 59 -9.24 -9.31 27.49
C THR A 59 -10.59 -9.86 27.02
N GLU A 60 -11.69 -9.23 27.40
CA GLU A 60 -13.06 -9.62 27.02
C GLU A 60 -13.29 -9.58 25.50
N HIS A 61 -12.78 -8.54 24.83
CA HIS A 61 -12.98 -8.35 23.38
C HIS A 61 -11.86 -8.99 22.54
N SER A 62 -10.84 -9.57 23.18
CA SER A 62 -9.72 -10.20 22.49
C SER A 62 -10.17 -11.43 21.70
N PRO A 63 -9.82 -11.54 20.41
CA PRO A 63 -10.16 -12.72 19.60
C PRO A 63 -9.51 -14.01 20.14
N ASP A 64 -8.34 -13.93 20.78
CA ASP A 64 -7.66 -15.08 21.37
C ASP A 64 -8.40 -15.63 22.61
N GLY A 65 -9.21 -14.79 23.26
CA GLY A 65 -10.04 -15.14 24.42
C GLY A 65 -11.45 -15.62 24.05
N GLY A 66 -11.77 -15.75 22.75
CA GLY A 66 -13.13 -16.02 22.28
C GLY A 66 -14.05 -14.81 22.31
N GLY A 67 -13.47 -13.61 22.48
CA GLY A 67 -14.18 -12.33 22.42
C GLY A 67 -14.72 -12.02 21.02
N ASP A 68 -15.57 -11.01 20.95
CA ASP A 68 -16.27 -10.61 19.73
C ASP A 68 -15.36 -9.92 18.67
N GLY A 69 -14.08 -9.69 19.00
CA GLY A 69 -13.09 -9.08 18.12
C GLY A 69 -13.35 -7.61 17.81
N GLN A 70 -14.08 -6.89 18.67
CA GLN A 70 -14.28 -5.45 18.50
C GLN A 70 -13.01 -4.64 18.77
N ARG A 71 -12.91 -3.47 18.14
CA ARG A 71 -11.84 -2.51 18.41
C ARG A 71 -12.14 -1.73 19.67
N LEU A 72 -11.10 -1.27 20.37
CA LEU A 72 -11.25 -0.41 21.54
C LEU A 72 -10.72 0.99 21.23
N ILE A 73 -11.57 2.02 21.27
CA ILE A 73 -11.16 3.42 21.24
C ILE A 73 -11.17 3.98 22.67
N VAL A 74 -10.03 4.49 23.10
CA VAL A 74 -9.81 5.06 24.43
C VAL A 74 -9.59 6.55 24.28
N VAL A 75 -10.39 7.36 24.97
CA VAL A 75 -10.40 8.83 24.84
C VAL A 75 -10.35 9.46 26.22
N ALA A 76 -9.51 10.46 26.38
CA ALA A 76 -9.44 11.31 27.55
C ALA A 76 -10.67 12.24 27.62
N ASP A 77 -11.29 12.35 28.80
CA ASP A 77 -12.46 13.19 29.04
C ASP A 77 -12.20 14.70 28.90
N ASP A 78 -10.95 15.11 28.96
CA ASP A 78 -10.47 16.49 28.82
C ASP A 78 -10.04 16.84 27.38
N LEU A 79 -10.47 16.05 26.38
CA LEU A 79 -10.22 16.30 24.98
C LEU A 79 -11.32 17.19 24.36
N VAL A 80 -10.93 18.30 23.75
CA VAL A 80 -11.77 19.08 22.84
C VAL A 80 -11.29 18.81 21.42
N ALA A 81 -12.13 18.24 20.56
CA ALA A 81 -11.76 17.90 19.18
C ALA A 81 -12.95 17.98 18.22
N HIS A 82 -12.65 18.17 16.94
CA HIS A 82 -13.64 17.94 15.88
C HIS A 82 -14.10 16.47 15.88
N HIS A 83 -15.41 16.25 15.72
CA HIS A 83 -16.01 14.90 15.76
C HIS A 83 -15.38 13.97 14.72
N SER A 84 -15.04 14.49 13.53
CA SER A 84 -14.40 13.71 12.48
C SER A 84 -13.00 13.19 12.81
N LEU A 85 -12.30 13.75 13.80
CA LEU A 85 -11.02 13.20 14.28
C LEU A 85 -11.23 11.89 15.06
N LEU A 86 -12.22 11.86 15.96
CA LEU A 86 -12.59 10.64 16.68
C LEU A 86 -13.10 9.57 15.72
N TRP A 87 -13.92 9.99 14.74
CA TRP A 87 -14.36 9.10 13.68
C TRP A 87 -13.19 8.56 12.84
N THR A 88 -12.13 9.35 12.63
CA THR A 88 -10.91 8.89 11.94
C THR A 88 -10.20 7.77 12.67
N LEU A 89 -10.08 7.90 14.00
CA LEU A 89 -9.46 6.86 14.83
C LEU A 89 -10.30 5.59 14.83
N ALA A 90 -11.62 5.73 15.00
CA ALA A 90 -12.54 4.60 15.04
C ALA A 90 -12.61 3.82 13.71
N THR A 91 -12.39 4.51 12.58
CA THR A 91 -12.52 3.95 11.22
C THR A 91 -11.20 3.79 10.47
N GLU A 92 -10.08 3.54 11.17
CA GLU A 92 -8.77 3.37 10.51
C GLU A 92 -8.86 2.31 9.38
N PRO A 93 -8.57 2.68 8.11
CA PRO A 93 -8.95 1.88 6.94
C PRO A 93 -8.29 0.51 6.84
N ALA A 94 -7.07 0.37 7.36
CA ALA A 94 -6.31 -0.87 7.34
C ALA A 94 -6.51 -1.70 8.61
N GLY A 95 -7.34 -1.21 9.54
CA GLY A 95 -7.61 -1.84 10.81
C GLY A 95 -6.45 -1.95 11.74
N ARG A 96 -5.55 -0.97 11.71
CA ARG A 96 -4.37 -0.89 12.56
C ARG A 96 -4.65 -0.02 13.78
N SER A 97 -3.93 -0.30 14.87
CA SER A 97 -3.89 0.58 16.02
C SER A 97 -3.37 1.97 15.62
N THR A 98 -3.99 3.02 16.14
CA THR A 98 -3.75 4.42 15.73
C THR A 98 -3.94 5.37 16.91
N ALA A 99 -3.20 6.49 16.93
CA ALA A 99 -3.30 7.48 17.99
C ALA A 99 -3.31 8.91 17.43
N LEU A 100 -4.07 9.78 18.08
CA LEU A 100 -4.23 11.18 17.71
C LEU A 100 -3.05 12.01 18.21
N VAL A 101 -2.39 12.72 17.29
CA VAL A 101 -1.20 13.51 17.59
C VAL A 101 -1.25 14.88 16.93
N ALA A 102 -0.56 15.85 17.53
CA ALA A 102 -0.29 17.15 16.94
C ALA A 102 1.22 17.43 16.86
N PRO A 103 1.68 18.24 15.90
CA PRO A 103 3.05 18.74 15.90
C PRO A 103 3.37 19.48 17.21
N ALA A 104 4.57 19.26 17.74
CA ALA A 104 5.08 19.95 18.93
C ALA A 104 6.61 20.06 18.84
N GLU A 105 7.17 21.25 19.10
CA GLU A 105 8.63 21.46 19.03
C GLU A 105 9.41 20.69 20.11
N HIS A 106 8.76 20.40 21.24
CA HIS A 106 9.31 19.63 22.36
C HIS A 106 8.29 18.54 22.75
N GLY A 107 7.96 17.67 21.79
CA GLY A 107 7.05 16.56 22.05
C GLY A 107 7.75 15.40 22.75
N ASP A 108 6.97 14.44 23.27
CA ASP A 108 7.50 13.21 23.88
C ASP A 108 7.59 12.05 22.87
N LEU A 109 7.06 12.27 21.67
CA LEU A 109 6.95 11.27 20.62
C LEU A 109 7.58 11.76 19.32
N ARG A 110 8.02 10.82 18.50
CA ARG A 110 8.50 11.08 17.14
C ARG A 110 7.65 10.31 16.15
N GLU A 111 7.32 10.95 15.04
CA GLU A 111 6.74 10.25 13.90
C GLU A 111 7.82 9.71 12.98
N ASP A 112 7.72 8.42 12.66
CA ASP A 112 8.50 7.77 11.62
C ASP A 112 7.57 7.17 10.56
N ARG A 113 7.48 7.82 9.39
CA ARG A 113 6.62 7.40 8.26
C ARG A 113 5.16 7.14 8.62
N GLY A 114 4.57 8.02 9.43
CA GLY A 114 3.18 7.86 9.87
C GLY A 114 3.00 6.81 10.95
N ARG A 115 4.07 6.33 11.57
CA ARG A 115 4.04 5.53 12.80
C ARG A 115 4.58 6.33 13.97
N LEU A 116 4.09 6.06 15.17
CA LEU A 116 4.60 6.66 16.39
C LEU A 116 5.65 5.78 17.03
N VAL A 117 6.73 6.41 17.46
CA VAL A 117 7.78 5.81 18.27
C VAL A 117 8.11 6.75 19.43
N ALA A 118 8.62 6.19 20.52
CA ALA A 118 9.16 6.98 21.61
C ALA A 118 10.30 7.88 21.10
N ALA A 119 10.35 9.13 21.57
CA ALA A 119 11.44 10.03 21.25
C ALA A 119 12.49 10.00 22.37
N PRO A 120 13.79 9.92 22.02
CA PRO A 120 14.85 10.28 22.96
C PRO A 120 14.71 11.74 23.43
N ASP A 121 15.26 12.04 24.61
CA ASP A 121 15.20 13.38 25.21
C ASP A 121 15.58 14.49 24.21
N GLY A 122 14.66 15.43 23.97
CA GLY A 122 14.85 16.57 23.08
C GLY A 122 14.73 16.29 21.57
N GLU A 123 14.41 15.06 21.16
CA GLU A 123 14.19 14.68 19.75
C GLU A 123 12.72 14.54 19.35
N GLY A 124 11.78 14.75 20.29
CA GLY A 124 10.37 14.59 20.01
C GLY A 124 9.78 15.75 19.21
N THR A 125 8.87 15.40 18.31
CA THR A 125 8.34 16.29 17.25
C THR A 125 6.82 16.31 17.20
N VAL A 126 6.18 15.39 17.93
CA VAL A 126 4.74 15.30 18.05
C VAL A 126 4.35 15.03 19.49
N ARG A 127 3.17 15.51 19.87
CA ARG A 127 2.55 15.25 21.18
C ARG A 127 1.31 14.40 21.01
N PHE A 128 1.07 13.52 21.96
CA PHE A 128 -0.17 12.77 22.05
C PHE A 128 -1.32 13.67 22.51
N LEU A 129 -2.50 13.49 21.93
CA LEU A 129 -3.69 14.29 22.22
C LEU A 129 -4.76 13.53 23.02
N GLY A 130 -4.41 12.42 23.68
CA GLY A 130 -5.34 11.73 24.58
C GLY A 130 -6.42 10.90 23.89
N ALA A 131 -6.25 10.49 22.64
CA ALA A 131 -7.18 9.57 21.97
C ALA A 131 -6.44 8.53 21.14
N LEU A 132 -6.71 7.24 21.38
CA LEU A 132 -6.13 6.13 20.63
C LEU A 132 -7.17 5.05 20.35
N CYS A 133 -7.04 4.36 19.23
CA CYS A 133 -7.88 3.22 18.85
C CYS A 133 -6.98 2.00 18.65
N VAL A 134 -7.29 0.90 19.34
CA VAL A 134 -6.53 -0.35 19.30
C VAL A 134 -7.26 -1.39 18.45
N ALA A 135 -6.52 -1.98 17.53
CA ALA A 135 -7.00 -3.04 16.66
C ALA A 135 -7.20 -4.35 17.43
N PRO A 136 -8.09 -5.27 16.98
CA PRO A 136 -8.40 -6.49 17.72
C PRO A 136 -7.18 -7.38 17.93
N ALA A 137 -6.27 -7.41 16.95
CA ALA A 137 -5.01 -8.16 17.01
C ALA A 137 -4.03 -7.63 18.07
N ASP A 138 -4.18 -6.37 18.49
CA ASP A 138 -3.30 -5.71 19.46
C ASP A 138 -3.93 -5.65 20.87
N LEU A 139 -5.15 -6.16 21.06
CA LEU A 139 -5.83 -6.15 22.36
C LEU A 139 -5.10 -6.97 23.45
N PRO A 140 -4.53 -8.16 23.16
CA PRO A 140 -3.70 -8.86 24.16
C PRO A 140 -2.52 -8.00 24.64
N LEU A 141 -1.92 -7.23 23.73
CA LEU A 141 -0.83 -6.32 24.07
C LEU A 141 -1.33 -5.18 24.96
N LEU A 142 -2.49 -4.60 24.65
CA LEU A 142 -3.14 -3.58 25.50
C LEU A 142 -3.40 -4.11 26.90
N ALA A 143 -4.00 -5.29 27.04
CA ALA A 143 -4.28 -5.87 28.35
C ALA A 143 -3.00 -6.02 29.18
N SER A 144 -1.94 -6.53 28.58
CA SER A 144 -0.65 -6.68 29.26
C SER A 144 0.01 -5.35 29.64
N ALA A 145 -0.08 -4.34 28.76
CA ALA A 145 0.53 -3.03 28.97
C ALA A 145 -0.22 -2.23 30.03
N ALA A 146 -1.55 -2.27 30.01
CA ALA A 146 -2.40 -1.60 30.98
C ALA A 146 -2.20 -2.16 32.40
N ASN A 147 -2.11 -3.50 32.56
CA ASN A 147 -1.80 -4.11 33.86
C ASN A 147 -0.43 -3.69 34.40
N ARG A 148 0.62 -3.71 33.56
CA ARG A 148 1.96 -3.26 33.97
C ARG A 148 1.98 -1.78 34.35
N ALA A 149 1.25 -0.94 33.62
CA ALA A 149 1.15 0.48 33.93
C ALA A 149 0.40 0.73 35.24
N ALA A 150 -0.62 -0.07 35.55
CA ALA A 150 -1.35 0.00 36.82
C ALA A 150 -0.42 -0.39 38.00
N GLU A 151 0.31 -1.50 37.87
CA GLU A 151 1.28 -1.96 38.88
C GLU A 151 2.36 -0.90 39.15
N ALA A 152 2.93 -0.31 38.10
CA ALA A 152 3.93 0.75 38.24
C ALA A 152 3.37 2.03 38.90
N ALA A 153 2.09 2.36 38.63
CA ALA A 153 1.42 3.51 39.24
C ALA A 153 1.13 3.26 40.73
N ASP A 154 0.77 2.04 41.12
CA ASP A 154 0.60 1.64 42.52
C ASP A 154 1.95 1.74 43.27
N GLU A 155 3.03 1.18 42.71
CA GLU A 155 4.37 1.19 43.33
C GLU A 155 4.95 2.60 43.52
N GLY A 156 4.69 3.51 42.57
CA GLY A 156 5.09 4.92 42.68
C GLY A 156 4.35 5.68 43.79
N SER A 157 3.10 5.29 44.08
CA SER A 157 2.28 5.92 45.12
C SER A 157 2.75 5.57 46.54
N ASP A 158 3.30 4.36 46.75
CA ASP A 158 3.82 3.88 48.04
C ASP A 158 5.21 4.43 48.38
N ALA A 159 5.99 4.86 47.39
CA ALA A 159 7.35 5.38 47.58
C ALA A 159 7.42 6.87 47.97
N GLY A 160 6.28 7.57 48.11
CA GLY A 160 6.25 9.02 48.38
C GLY A 160 6.83 9.91 47.26
N SER A 161 7.22 9.31 46.13
CA SER A 161 7.54 9.99 44.89
C SER A 161 6.25 10.18 44.12
N GLY A 162 5.68 11.39 44.16
CA GLY A 162 4.44 11.70 43.46
C GLY A 162 4.43 11.17 42.02
N VAL A 163 3.25 10.70 41.60
CA VAL A 163 2.89 10.35 40.21
C VAL A 163 3.75 11.16 39.25
N ALA A 164 4.44 10.46 38.32
CA ALA A 164 5.28 11.08 37.30
C ALA A 164 4.62 12.37 36.80
N THR A 165 5.28 13.51 37.00
CA THR A 165 4.75 14.85 36.71
C THR A 165 4.19 14.89 35.29
N GLY A 166 2.85 14.90 35.15
CA GLY A 166 2.19 15.03 33.84
C GLY A 166 1.13 13.98 33.49
N VAL A 167 1.01 12.85 34.22
CA VAL A 167 -0.07 11.87 33.98
C VAL A 167 -1.39 12.42 34.55
N ARG A 168 -2.34 12.74 33.67
CA ARG A 168 -3.66 13.27 34.08
C ARG A 168 -4.76 12.21 34.05
N ASN A 169 -4.61 11.17 33.25
CA ASN A 169 -5.54 10.04 33.19
C ASN A 169 -4.85 8.75 32.74
N ALA A 170 -5.59 7.64 32.73
CA ALA A 170 -5.11 6.34 32.27
C ALA A 170 -4.58 6.35 30.84
N VAL A 171 -5.13 7.19 29.94
CA VAL A 171 -4.69 7.25 28.53
C VAL A 171 -3.26 7.78 28.41
N ASP A 172 -2.88 8.73 29.27
CA ASP A 172 -1.54 9.31 29.29
C ASP A 172 -0.48 8.28 29.70
N ALA A 173 -0.82 7.37 30.62
CA ALA A 173 0.06 6.26 31.02
C ALA A 173 0.04 5.09 30.02
N LEU A 174 -1.09 4.86 29.34
CA LEU A 174 -1.29 3.71 28.47
C LEU A 174 -0.44 3.75 27.20
N LEU A 175 -0.35 4.90 26.51
CA LEU A 175 0.40 4.97 25.24
C LEU A 175 1.90 4.69 25.42
N PRO A 176 2.62 5.29 26.39
CA PRO A 176 4.01 4.92 26.68
C PRO A 176 4.17 3.43 26.97
N ALA A 177 3.32 2.86 27.83
CA ALA A 177 3.38 1.43 28.17
C ALA A 177 3.14 0.52 26.95
N LEU A 178 2.28 0.93 26.01
CA LEU A 178 2.07 0.24 24.75
C LEU A 178 3.30 0.32 23.82
N LEU A 179 3.93 1.50 23.72
CA LEU A 179 5.15 1.68 22.93
C LEU A 179 6.29 0.82 23.49
N ASP A 180 6.45 0.78 24.81
CA ASP A 180 7.44 -0.05 25.51
C ASP A 180 7.17 -1.55 25.32
N ALA A 181 5.89 -1.93 25.22
CA ALA A 181 5.48 -3.29 24.88
C ALA A 181 5.72 -3.65 23.39
N GLY A 182 6.17 -2.70 22.57
CA GLY A 182 6.48 -2.89 21.16
C GLY A 182 5.33 -2.55 20.21
N LEU A 183 4.24 -1.90 20.67
CA LEU A 183 3.21 -1.38 19.77
C LEU A 183 3.79 -0.23 18.95
N VAL A 184 3.51 -0.21 17.65
CA VAL A 184 3.93 0.88 16.75
C VAL A 184 2.67 1.44 16.06
N PRO A 185 1.86 2.25 16.75
CA PRO A 185 0.57 2.71 16.24
C PRO A 185 0.75 3.72 15.10
N VAL A 186 -0.27 3.84 14.26
CA VAL A 186 -0.33 4.87 13.21
C VAL A 186 -0.50 6.26 13.84
N ALA A 187 0.26 7.23 13.35
CA ALA A 187 0.16 8.63 13.74
C ALA A 187 -1.00 9.32 12.99
N THR A 188 -2.13 9.54 13.66
CA THR A 188 -3.23 10.36 13.12
C THR A 188 -2.95 11.82 13.44
N ARG A 189 -2.29 12.52 12.51
CA ARG A 189 -1.93 13.93 12.66
C ARG A 189 -3.13 14.86 12.47
N VAL A 190 -3.33 15.75 13.43
CA VAL A 190 -4.24 16.91 13.28
C VAL A 190 -3.58 17.95 12.38
N ARG A 191 -4.24 18.31 11.27
CA ARG A 191 -3.72 19.28 10.28
C ARG A 191 -4.64 20.47 10.08
N LEU A 192 -5.75 20.27 9.37
CA LEU A 192 -6.70 21.35 9.07
C LEU A 192 -7.77 21.46 10.15
N LEU A 193 -8.08 20.34 10.80
CA LEU A 193 -8.94 20.27 11.97
C LEU A 193 -8.23 20.76 13.24
N ARG A 194 -8.94 20.77 14.36
CA ARG A 194 -8.46 21.19 15.68
C ARG A 194 -8.78 20.13 16.73
N ALA A 195 -7.81 19.89 17.60
CA ALA A 195 -7.96 19.14 18.82
C ALA A 195 -6.94 19.62 19.88
N ALA A 196 -7.37 19.69 21.13
CA ALA A 196 -6.55 20.09 22.26
C ALA A 196 -7.02 19.40 23.55
N ARG A 197 -6.07 19.13 24.45
CA ARG A 197 -6.34 18.73 25.84
C ARG A 197 -6.48 19.99 26.69
N VAL A 198 -7.48 20.03 27.59
CA VAL A 198 -7.80 21.23 28.37
C VAL A 198 -7.80 20.92 29.87
N GLY A 199 -7.20 21.78 30.67
CA GLY A 199 -7.17 21.65 32.13
C GLY A 199 -7.95 22.73 32.88
N THR A 200 -8.39 23.79 32.21
CA THR A 200 -9.11 24.93 32.82
C THR A 200 -10.26 25.40 31.94
N ASP A 201 -11.25 26.09 32.51
CA ASP A 201 -12.39 26.64 31.72
C ASP A 201 -11.94 27.68 30.67
N ALA A 202 -10.84 28.38 30.93
CA ALA A 202 -10.25 29.31 29.97
C ALA A 202 -9.71 28.57 28.74
N GLU A 203 -8.99 27.46 28.96
CA GLU A 203 -8.51 26.58 27.89
C GLU A 203 -9.66 25.91 27.14
N LEU A 204 -10.69 25.45 27.86
CA LEU A 204 -11.90 24.87 27.25
C LEU A 204 -12.60 25.87 26.33
N SER A 205 -12.78 27.10 26.78
CA SER A 205 -13.41 28.16 25.98
C SER A 205 -12.58 28.51 24.74
N ALA A 206 -11.27 28.60 24.89
CA ALA A 206 -10.35 28.84 23.78
C ALA A 206 -10.37 27.69 22.76
N ALA A 207 -10.26 26.45 23.21
CA ALA A 207 -10.28 25.28 22.33
C ALA A 207 -11.61 25.14 21.57
N ARG A 208 -12.75 25.42 22.22
CA ARG A 208 -14.06 25.46 21.56
C ARG A 208 -14.15 26.55 20.50
N ALA A 209 -13.61 27.73 20.77
CA ALA A 209 -13.56 28.81 19.78
C ALA A 209 -12.69 28.43 18.58
N GLU A 210 -11.55 27.76 18.79
CA GLU A 210 -10.70 27.27 17.71
C GLU A 210 -11.38 26.20 16.85
N VAL A 211 -12.11 25.27 17.48
CA VAL A 211 -12.92 24.27 16.75
C VAL A 211 -14.02 24.95 15.94
N ALA A 212 -14.79 25.85 16.56
CA ALA A 212 -15.89 26.55 15.89
C ALA A 212 -15.44 27.47 14.74
N ALA A 213 -14.19 27.94 14.75
CA ALA A 213 -13.62 28.77 13.70
C ALA A 213 -13.32 28.02 12.39
N VAL A 214 -13.33 26.67 12.42
CA VAL A 214 -13.02 25.83 11.26
C VAL A 214 -14.30 25.23 10.68
N ASP A 215 -14.52 25.44 9.38
CA ASP A 215 -15.52 24.66 8.63
C ASP A 215 -15.02 23.21 8.49
N GLU A 216 -15.57 22.33 9.31
CA GLU A 216 -15.20 20.92 9.37
C GLU A 216 -15.41 20.20 8.04
N ASP A 217 -16.50 20.48 7.31
CA ASP A 217 -16.79 19.82 6.03
C ASP A 217 -15.75 20.21 4.98
N ALA A 218 -15.46 21.51 4.88
CA ALA A 218 -14.43 22.01 3.98
C ALA A 218 -13.02 21.52 4.36
N ALA A 219 -12.72 21.41 5.65
CA ALA A 219 -11.45 20.86 6.14
C ALA A 219 -11.33 19.38 5.79
N ARG A 220 -12.36 18.56 6.06
CA ARG A 220 -12.39 17.13 5.72
C ARG A 220 -12.23 16.89 4.22
N LEU A 221 -12.88 17.70 3.39
CA LEU A 221 -12.77 17.57 1.94
C LEU A 221 -11.34 17.87 1.44
N ARG A 222 -10.63 18.83 2.06
CA ARG A 222 -9.23 19.09 1.76
C ARG A 222 -8.30 18.01 2.32
N GLU A 223 -8.56 17.50 3.52
CA GLU A 223 -7.80 16.39 4.12
C GLU A 223 -7.99 15.06 3.37
N ALA A 224 -9.09 14.91 2.62
CA ALA A 224 -9.29 13.77 1.74
C ALA A 224 -8.28 13.71 0.58
N VAL A 225 -7.64 14.82 0.22
CA VAL A 225 -6.51 14.86 -0.72
C VAL A 225 -5.24 14.43 0.01
N LYS A 226 -4.42 13.56 -0.62
CA LYS A 226 -3.19 13.09 0.00
C LYS A 226 -2.25 14.29 0.21
N GLU A 227 -1.63 14.35 1.38
CA GLU A 227 -0.70 15.44 1.73
C GLU A 227 0.49 15.56 0.76
N ARG A 228 0.96 14.41 0.25
CA ARG A 228 2.15 14.31 -0.60
C ARG A 228 1.79 13.66 -1.93
N ASP A 229 1.01 14.35 -2.75
CA ASP A 229 0.70 13.93 -4.13
C ASP A 229 1.84 14.25 -5.10
N ASP A 230 1.97 13.46 -6.17
CA ASP A 230 3.04 13.65 -7.16
C ASP A 230 2.92 14.98 -7.90
N PHE A 231 3.93 15.36 -8.67
CA PHE A 231 3.99 16.71 -9.27
C PHE A 231 2.76 16.96 -10.14
N PHE A 232 2.48 16.04 -11.06
CA PHE A 232 1.34 16.20 -11.95
C PHE A 232 0.02 16.20 -11.18
N THR A 233 -0.17 15.25 -10.25
CA THR A 233 -1.38 15.16 -9.44
C THR A 233 -1.62 16.44 -8.63
N THR A 234 -0.58 16.96 -7.96
CA THR A 234 -0.66 18.16 -7.11
C THR A 234 -1.20 19.37 -7.88
N TYR A 235 -0.63 19.65 -9.06
CA TYR A 235 -0.95 20.88 -9.79
C TYR A 235 -2.12 20.72 -10.76
N ALA A 236 -2.25 19.56 -11.41
CA ALA A 236 -3.24 19.33 -12.46
C ALA A 236 -4.52 18.65 -11.96
N VAL A 237 -4.54 18.05 -10.77
CA VAL A 237 -5.71 17.28 -10.27
C VAL A 237 -6.17 17.79 -8.91
N SER A 238 -5.30 17.76 -7.90
CA SER A 238 -5.63 18.03 -6.50
C SER A 238 -6.12 19.45 -6.23
N SER A 239 -5.88 20.39 -7.15
CA SER A 239 -6.38 21.76 -7.10
C SER A 239 -7.90 21.88 -7.28
N TRP A 240 -8.55 20.91 -7.94
CA TRP A 240 -9.99 20.97 -8.25
C TRP A 240 -10.74 19.65 -8.04
N SER A 241 -10.04 18.52 -7.87
CA SER A 241 -10.66 17.23 -7.54
C SER A 241 -11.52 17.22 -6.26
N PRO A 242 -11.29 18.08 -5.23
CA PRO A 242 -12.24 18.26 -4.13
C PRO A 242 -13.66 18.64 -4.58
N LEU A 243 -13.79 19.47 -5.62
CA LEU A 243 -15.10 19.87 -6.16
C LEU A 243 -15.83 18.67 -6.76
N VAL A 244 -15.08 17.80 -7.47
CA VAL A 244 -15.60 16.56 -8.05
C VAL A 244 -15.97 15.57 -6.96
N THR A 245 -15.14 15.44 -5.92
CA THR A 245 -15.42 14.59 -4.76
C THR A 245 -16.71 15.00 -4.06
N ARG A 246 -16.90 16.31 -3.84
CA ARG A 246 -18.13 16.85 -3.26
C ARG A 246 -19.35 16.60 -4.15
N ALA A 247 -19.21 16.76 -5.47
CA ALA A 247 -20.28 16.44 -6.41
C ALA A 247 -20.65 14.96 -6.37
N CYS A 248 -19.68 14.06 -6.37
CA CYS A 248 -19.90 12.61 -6.27
C CYS A 248 -20.60 12.23 -4.97
N ALA A 249 -20.18 12.81 -3.84
CA ALA A 249 -20.81 12.59 -2.54
C ALA A 249 -22.28 13.06 -2.53
N ARG A 250 -22.57 14.23 -3.10
CA ARG A 250 -23.95 14.75 -3.22
C ARG A 250 -24.84 13.90 -4.13
N LEU A 251 -24.25 13.27 -5.15
CA LEU A 251 -24.95 12.34 -6.04
C LEU A 251 -25.12 10.94 -5.44
N GLY A 252 -24.60 10.69 -4.23
CA GLY A 252 -24.67 9.38 -3.58
C GLY A 252 -23.85 8.30 -4.30
N LEU A 253 -22.84 8.69 -5.09
CA LEU A 253 -21.95 7.72 -5.72
C LEU A 253 -21.06 7.05 -4.67
N THR A 254 -20.87 5.74 -4.80
CA THR A 254 -19.91 5.01 -3.96
C THR A 254 -18.50 5.12 -4.53
N PRO A 255 -17.43 5.02 -3.71
CA PRO A 255 -16.06 4.98 -4.21
C PRO A 255 -15.86 3.94 -5.32
N THR A 256 -16.36 2.72 -5.12
CA THR A 256 -16.32 1.67 -6.13
C THR A 256 -17.02 2.04 -7.44
N ALA A 257 -18.14 2.78 -7.40
CA ALA A 257 -18.80 3.24 -8.63
C ALA A 257 -17.93 4.24 -9.39
N VAL A 258 -17.26 5.14 -8.68
CA VAL A 258 -16.30 6.10 -9.27
C VAL A 258 -15.09 5.36 -9.86
N THR A 259 -14.57 4.32 -9.19
CA THR A 259 -13.52 3.44 -9.76
C THR A 259 -13.97 2.84 -11.09
N TRP A 260 -15.18 2.28 -11.19
CA TRP A 260 -15.71 1.75 -12.45
C TRP A 260 -15.88 2.81 -13.54
N LEU A 261 -16.28 4.03 -13.17
CA LEU A 261 -16.34 5.14 -14.11
C LEU A 261 -14.94 5.49 -14.64
N SER A 262 -13.92 5.48 -13.79
CA SER A 262 -12.52 5.68 -14.22
C SER A 262 -12.05 4.61 -15.21
N VAL A 263 -12.46 3.35 -14.99
CA VAL A 263 -12.18 2.22 -15.91
C VAL A 263 -12.86 2.44 -17.25
N LEU A 264 -14.13 2.87 -17.25
CA LEU A 264 -14.85 3.18 -18.49
C LEU A 264 -14.15 4.28 -19.31
N PHE A 265 -13.65 5.32 -18.64
CA PHE A 265 -12.89 6.39 -19.29
C PHE A 265 -11.58 5.87 -19.89
N ALA A 266 -10.85 4.99 -19.20
CA ALA A 266 -9.64 4.39 -19.73
C ALA A 266 -9.91 3.48 -20.94
N VAL A 267 -10.99 2.69 -20.92
CA VAL A 267 -11.43 1.89 -22.09
C VAL A 267 -11.80 2.81 -23.25
N GLY A 268 -12.56 3.88 -22.99
CA GLY A 268 -12.88 4.90 -23.99
C GLY A 268 -11.63 5.55 -24.59
N ALA A 269 -10.64 5.86 -23.76
CA ALA A 269 -9.35 6.38 -24.19
C ALA A 269 -8.60 5.39 -25.09
N ALA A 270 -8.54 4.11 -24.70
CA ALA A 270 -7.89 3.07 -25.49
C ALA A 270 -8.57 2.88 -26.86
N LEU A 271 -9.91 2.88 -26.92
CA LEU A 271 -10.66 2.81 -28.18
C LEU A 271 -10.43 4.05 -29.06
N ALA A 272 -10.31 5.23 -28.45
CA ALA A 272 -9.97 6.46 -29.17
C ALA A 272 -8.52 6.44 -29.70
N PHE A 273 -7.56 5.95 -28.92
CA PHE A 273 -6.18 5.75 -29.37
C PHE A 273 -6.06 4.70 -30.47
N TRP A 274 -6.86 3.64 -30.42
CA TRP A 274 -6.95 2.66 -31.49
C TRP A 274 -7.38 3.27 -32.83
N GLN A 275 -8.25 4.29 -32.79
CA GLN A 275 -8.65 5.03 -34.00
C GLN A 275 -7.54 5.89 -34.60
N ALA A 276 -6.43 6.16 -33.90
CA ALA A 276 -5.18 6.74 -34.40
C ALA A 276 -5.25 8.05 -35.23
N SER A 277 -6.43 8.63 -35.44
CA SER A 277 -6.63 9.92 -36.11
C SER A 277 -6.36 11.03 -35.11
N ARG A 278 -5.90 12.19 -35.56
CA ARG A 278 -5.53 13.29 -34.66
C ARG A 278 -6.67 13.69 -33.69
N PRO A 279 -7.93 13.87 -34.15
CA PRO A 279 -9.04 14.16 -33.24
C PRO A 279 -9.28 13.03 -32.22
N ALA A 280 -9.17 11.76 -32.64
CA ALA A 280 -9.36 10.63 -31.74
C ALA A 280 -8.21 10.51 -30.72
N MET A 281 -6.96 10.80 -31.11
CA MET A 281 -5.83 10.84 -30.20
C MET A 281 -5.99 11.95 -29.13
N ILE A 282 -6.49 13.12 -29.52
CA ILE A 282 -6.79 14.22 -28.59
C ILE A 282 -7.93 13.83 -27.65
N ALA A 283 -9.02 13.27 -28.18
CA ALA A 283 -10.14 12.78 -27.38
C ALA A 283 -9.68 11.70 -26.39
N GLY A 284 -8.83 10.76 -26.84
CA GLY A 284 -8.23 9.74 -25.99
C GLY A 284 -7.38 10.33 -24.87
N ALA A 285 -6.59 11.36 -25.16
CA ALA A 285 -5.78 12.05 -24.14
C ALA A 285 -6.65 12.77 -23.09
N VAL A 286 -7.74 13.41 -23.52
CA VAL A 286 -8.70 14.04 -22.59
C VAL A 286 -9.40 12.99 -21.74
N LEU A 287 -9.89 11.89 -22.34
CA LEU A 287 -10.51 10.79 -21.60
C LEU A 287 -9.54 10.13 -20.62
N LEU A 288 -8.28 9.96 -21.02
CA LEU A 288 -7.22 9.44 -20.16
C LEU A 288 -7.02 10.34 -18.94
N TYR A 289 -6.87 11.66 -19.15
CA TYR A 289 -6.73 12.63 -18.07
C TYR A 289 -7.94 12.64 -17.12
N LEU A 290 -9.16 12.70 -17.65
CA LEU A 290 -10.37 12.69 -16.83
C LEU A 290 -10.56 11.36 -16.08
N GLY A 291 -10.19 10.24 -16.71
CA GLY A 291 -10.14 8.93 -16.05
C GLY A 291 -9.17 8.92 -14.86
N PHE A 292 -8.00 9.55 -15.00
CA PHE A 292 -7.04 9.71 -13.89
C PHE A 292 -7.56 10.62 -12.77
N VAL A 293 -8.33 11.66 -13.11
CA VAL A 293 -8.98 12.49 -12.09
C VAL A 293 -9.98 11.65 -11.29
N LEU A 294 -10.82 10.86 -11.96
CA LEU A 294 -11.80 10.00 -11.29
C LEU A 294 -11.13 8.94 -10.41
N ASP A 295 -10.00 8.41 -10.84
CA ASP A 295 -9.13 7.51 -10.06
C ASP A 295 -8.56 8.19 -8.81
N CYS A 296 -8.25 9.47 -8.85
CA CYS A 296 -7.89 10.21 -7.63
C CYS A 296 -9.12 10.45 -6.74
N VAL A 297 -10.29 10.69 -7.36
CA VAL A 297 -11.53 11.04 -6.68
C VAL A 297 -12.15 9.85 -5.95
N ASP A 298 -12.00 8.60 -6.40
CA ASP A 298 -12.57 7.46 -5.67
C ASP A 298 -11.93 7.29 -4.27
N GLY A 299 -10.62 7.45 -4.16
CA GLY A 299 -9.88 7.40 -2.90
C GLY A 299 -10.12 8.65 -2.05
N GLN A 300 -10.30 9.82 -2.66
CA GLN A 300 -10.73 11.03 -1.96
C GLN A 300 -12.15 10.86 -1.41
N LEU A 301 -13.06 10.30 -2.20
CA LEU A 301 -14.43 10.03 -1.81
C LEU A 301 -14.49 8.99 -0.69
N ALA A 302 -13.70 7.92 -0.76
CA ALA A 302 -13.58 6.94 0.32
C ALA A 302 -13.09 7.59 1.63
N ARG A 303 -12.08 8.46 1.57
CA ARG A 303 -11.59 9.20 2.76
C ARG A 303 -12.60 10.21 3.30
N TYR A 304 -13.29 10.92 2.41
CA TYR A 304 -14.27 11.94 2.77
C TYR A 304 -15.55 11.33 3.38
N THR A 305 -16.07 10.26 2.77
CA THR A 305 -17.30 9.56 3.20
C THR A 305 -17.06 8.42 4.19
N ARG A 306 -15.79 8.09 4.47
CA ARG A 306 -15.36 6.96 5.33
C ARG A 306 -15.89 5.60 4.88
N SER A 307 -16.20 5.48 3.59
CA SER A 307 -16.61 4.22 2.98
C SER A 307 -15.37 3.45 2.53
N PHE A 308 -14.77 2.69 3.45
CA PHE A 308 -13.63 1.82 3.17
C PHE A 308 -14.05 0.36 3.14
N GLY A 309 -13.31 -0.44 2.37
CA GLY A 309 -13.46 -1.89 2.38
C GLY A 309 -12.25 -2.56 1.76
N ALA A 310 -11.86 -3.72 2.29
CA ALA A 310 -10.71 -4.48 1.79
C ALA A 310 -10.87 -4.83 0.30
N PHE A 311 -12.08 -5.24 -0.11
CA PHE A 311 -12.40 -5.48 -1.52
C PHE A 311 -12.29 -4.20 -2.36
N GLY A 312 -12.75 -3.05 -1.85
CA GLY A 312 -12.65 -1.77 -2.55
C GLY A 312 -11.19 -1.34 -2.77
N GLY A 313 -10.34 -1.46 -1.73
CA GLY A 313 -8.91 -1.15 -1.84
C GLY A 313 -8.14 -2.12 -2.74
N TRP A 314 -8.52 -3.40 -2.76
CA TRP A 314 -8.01 -4.37 -3.74
C TRP A 314 -8.45 -3.99 -5.16
N LEU A 315 -9.73 -3.68 -5.36
CA LEU A 315 -10.28 -3.35 -6.68
C LEU A 315 -9.64 -2.08 -7.24
N ASP A 316 -9.46 -1.05 -6.42
CA ASP A 316 -8.73 0.17 -6.75
C ASP A 316 -7.34 -0.18 -7.30
N THR A 317 -6.54 -0.91 -6.51
CA THR A 317 -5.19 -1.38 -6.90
C THR A 317 -5.19 -2.15 -8.22
N MET A 318 -6.19 -3.00 -8.44
CA MET A 318 -6.30 -3.80 -9.67
C MET A 318 -6.71 -2.96 -10.88
N ALA A 319 -7.72 -2.11 -10.73
CA ALA A 319 -8.23 -1.23 -11.77
C ALA A 319 -7.12 -0.30 -12.25
N ASP A 320 -6.34 0.23 -11.32
CA ASP A 320 -5.19 1.09 -11.56
C ASP A 320 -4.20 0.51 -12.59
N ARG A 321 -3.93 -0.79 -12.49
CA ARG A 321 -3.00 -1.51 -13.38
C ARG A 321 -3.67 -1.93 -14.67
N ALA A 322 -4.91 -2.41 -14.59
CA ALA A 322 -5.66 -2.81 -15.78
C ALA A 322 -5.86 -1.64 -16.75
N LYS A 323 -6.19 -0.45 -16.25
CA LYS A 323 -6.37 0.77 -17.07
C LYS A 323 -5.09 1.12 -17.84
N GLU A 324 -3.94 1.11 -17.17
CA GLU A 324 -2.65 1.41 -17.79
C GLU A 324 -2.35 0.48 -18.98
N TYR A 325 -2.57 -0.83 -18.80
CA TYR A 325 -2.28 -1.81 -19.85
C TYR A 325 -3.32 -1.84 -20.98
N VAL A 326 -4.60 -1.58 -20.66
CA VAL A 326 -5.62 -1.36 -21.70
C VAL A 326 -5.26 -0.16 -22.59
N VAL A 327 -4.74 0.92 -22.01
CA VAL A 327 -4.27 2.09 -22.76
C VAL A 327 -3.08 1.76 -23.64
N TYR A 328 -2.11 0.99 -23.15
CA TYR A 328 -0.96 0.55 -23.96
C TYR A 328 -1.41 -0.30 -25.15
N ALA A 329 -2.36 -1.22 -24.95
CA ALA A 329 -2.94 -2.02 -26.03
C ALA A 329 -3.64 -1.15 -27.08
N GLY A 330 -4.43 -0.16 -26.66
CA GLY A 330 -5.09 0.79 -27.57
C GLY A 330 -4.09 1.59 -28.41
N LEU A 331 -3.01 2.08 -27.79
CA LEU A 331 -1.93 2.79 -28.48
C LEU A 331 -1.18 1.88 -29.47
N ALA A 332 -0.91 0.63 -29.08
CA ALA A 332 -0.20 -0.35 -29.91
C ALA A 332 -1.04 -0.74 -31.14
N ALA A 333 -2.29 -1.16 -30.91
CA ALA A 333 -3.22 -1.53 -31.96
C ALA A 333 -3.51 -0.36 -32.91
N GLY A 334 -3.64 0.86 -32.38
CA GLY A 334 -3.87 2.04 -33.20
C GLY A 334 -2.68 2.38 -34.09
N ALA A 335 -1.46 2.31 -33.54
CA ALA A 335 -0.23 2.55 -34.29
C ALA A 335 0.02 1.46 -35.36
N GLU A 336 -0.23 0.20 -35.04
CA GLU A 336 -0.15 -0.92 -36.01
C GLU A 336 -1.14 -0.72 -37.17
N ARG A 337 -2.38 -0.33 -36.86
CA ARG A 337 -3.44 -0.13 -37.88
C ARG A 337 -3.09 0.96 -38.90
N ILE A 338 -2.26 1.94 -38.52
CA ILE A 338 -1.74 2.97 -39.44
C ILE A 338 -0.35 2.64 -39.99
N GLY A 339 0.10 1.39 -39.85
CA GLY A 339 1.34 0.87 -40.43
C GLY A 339 2.63 1.26 -39.70
N LEU A 340 2.56 1.71 -38.45
CA LEU A 340 3.76 2.02 -37.68
C LEU A 340 4.39 0.74 -37.10
N PRO A 341 5.66 0.44 -37.42
CA PRO A 341 6.31 -0.77 -36.93
C PRO A 341 6.62 -0.69 -35.43
N TYR A 342 6.82 -1.85 -34.82
CA TYR A 342 7.29 -2.03 -33.44
C TYR A 342 6.35 -1.51 -32.33
N ALA A 343 5.12 -1.12 -32.62
CA ALA A 343 4.19 -0.63 -31.61
C ALA A 343 3.87 -1.69 -30.54
N TRP A 344 3.53 -2.92 -30.96
CA TRP A 344 3.32 -4.04 -30.04
C TRP A 344 4.58 -4.45 -29.26
N PRO A 345 5.77 -4.61 -29.89
CA PRO A 345 7.01 -4.81 -29.16
C PRO A 345 7.29 -3.76 -28.07
N LEU A 346 7.00 -2.48 -28.35
CA LEU A 346 7.13 -1.41 -27.34
C LEU A 346 6.13 -1.59 -26.19
N ALA A 347 4.87 -1.93 -26.49
CA ALA A 347 3.87 -2.19 -25.46
C ALA A 347 4.19 -3.43 -24.61
N ILE A 348 4.69 -4.50 -25.25
CA ILE A 348 5.19 -5.72 -24.60
C ILE A 348 6.36 -5.37 -23.67
N ALA A 349 7.37 -4.66 -24.16
CA ALA A 349 8.49 -4.23 -23.32
C ALA A 349 8.03 -3.35 -22.16
N ALA A 350 7.07 -2.43 -22.40
CA ALA A 350 6.55 -1.54 -21.37
C ALA A 350 5.76 -2.29 -20.28
N ILE A 351 4.89 -3.25 -20.63
CA ILE A 351 4.16 -4.04 -19.63
C ILE A 351 5.10 -4.94 -18.81
N VAL A 352 6.11 -5.55 -19.45
CA VAL A 352 7.13 -6.37 -18.75
C VAL A 352 7.89 -5.50 -17.76
N LEU A 353 8.45 -4.38 -18.23
CA LEU A 353 9.22 -3.47 -17.40
C LEU A 353 8.39 -2.91 -16.24
N GLN A 354 7.18 -2.42 -16.52
CA GLN A 354 6.35 -1.78 -15.50
C GLN A 354 5.87 -2.80 -14.46
N THR A 355 5.58 -4.04 -14.87
CA THR A 355 5.22 -5.10 -13.94
C THR A 355 6.39 -5.43 -13.03
N VAL A 356 7.56 -5.75 -13.58
CA VAL A 356 8.77 -6.09 -12.79
C VAL A 356 9.15 -4.97 -11.84
N ARG A 357 9.07 -3.72 -12.32
CA ARG A 357 9.31 -2.54 -11.51
C ARG A 357 8.32 -2.42 -10.34
N HIS A 358 7.02 -2.51 -10.59
CA HIS A 358 6.02 -2.41 -9.52
C HIS A 358 6.15 -3.57 -8.52
N MET A 359 6.51 -4.77 -8.96
CA MET A 359 6.78 -5.89 -8.07
C MET A 359 7.99 -5.59 -7.18
N THR A 360 9.06 -5.04 -7.76
CA THR A 360 10.22 -4.54 -7.00
C THR A 360 9.79 -3.48 -5.98
N ASP A 361 8.90 -2.56 -6.36
CA ASP A 361 8.41 -1.49 -5.48
C ASP A 361 7.62 -2.05 -4.28
N ALA A 362 6.71 -3.00 -4.52
CA ALA A 362 5.92 -3.65 -3.47
C ALA A 362 6.79 -4.38 -2.44
N TRP A 363 7.76 -5.19 -2.91
CA TRP A 363 8.63 -5.96 -2.02
C TRP A 363 9.65 -5.10 -1.27
N TYR A 364 10.09 -3.98 -1.84
CA TYR A 364 10.88 -2.99 -1.11
C TYR A 364 10.05 -2.31 -0.02
N GLY A 365 8.77 -2.02 -0.28
CA GLY A 365 7.84 -1.52 0.73
C GLY A 365 7.74 -2.49 1.91
N ALA A 366 7.47 -3.77 1.64
CA ALA A 366 7.40 -4.82 2.65
C ALA A 366 8.71 -4.98 3.45
N LEU A 367 9.87 -4.89 2.80
CA LEU A 367 11.18 -4.87 3.46
C LEU A 367 11.30 -3.74 4.48
N HIS A 368 10.87 -2.55 4.07
CA HIS A 368 11.05 -1.38 4.88
C HIS A 368 10.07 -1.33 6.05
N ASP A 369 8.85 -1.85 5.85
CA ASP A 369 7.85 -2.00 6.90
C ASP A 369 8.32 -3.00 7.96
N GLU A 370 8.88 -4.14 7.54
CA GLU A 370 9.48 -5.11 8.45
C GLU A 370 10.69 -4.52 9.19
N ALA A 371 11.53 -3.75 8.50
CA ALA A 371 12.66 -3.08 9.13
C ALA A 371 12.24 -2.03 10.16
N ALA A 372 11.14 -1.31 9.90
CA ALA A 372 10.57 -0.36 10.84
C ALA A 372 9.99 -1.08 12.08
N ALA A 373 9.28 -2.19 11.88
CA ALA A 373 8.73 -3.00 12.98
C ALA A 373 9.82 -3.56 13.91
N ARG A 374 10.94 -4.04 13.36
CA ARG A 374 12.10 -4.51 14.16
C ARG A 374 12.94 -3.38 14.76
N GLY A 375 12.85 -2.19 14.17
CA GLY A 375 13.65 -1.01 14.49
C GLY A 375 13.34 -0.35 15.83
N GLY A 376 12.27 -0.76 16.53
CA GLY A 376 12.01 -0.39 17.93
C GLY A 376 13.13 -0.81 18.91
N GLY A 377 14.06 -1.68 18.50
CA GLY A 377 15.25 -2.05 19.29
C GLY A 377 16.60 -2.07 18.55
N ALA A 378 16.66 -1.73 17.25
CA ALA A 378 17.84 -2.02 16.40
C ALA A 378 18.42 -0.83 15.61
N ALA A 379 18.10 0.41 15.99
CA ALA A 379 18.60 1.62 15.32
C ALA A 379 20.08 1.97 15.62
N ALA A 380 20.84 1.12 16.33
CA ALA A 380 22.23 1.42 16.74
C ALA A 380 23.34 0.86 15.83
N GLY A 381 23.02 0.17 14.72
CA GLY A 381 24.01 -0.66 14.00
C GLY A 381 24.73 -0.07 12.78
N GLY A 382 24.45 1.16 12.32
CA GLY A 382 24.86 1.54 10.94
C GLY A 382 25.04 3.01 10.60
N ALA A 383 25.30 3.90 11.57
CA ALA A 383 25.34 5.36 11.37
C ALA A 383 26.34 5.86 10.28
N GLY A 384 27.31 5.04 9.85
CA GLY A 384 28.38 5.43 8.91
C GLY A 384 28.24 4.96 7.46
N GLY A 385 27.38 3.99 7.16
CA GLY A 385 27.32 3.31 5.85
C GLY A 385 26.74 4.14 4.71
N VAL A 386 27.03 3.75 3.46
CA VAL A 386 26.52 4.42 2.24
C VAL A 386 24.98 4.50 2.25
N GLY A 387 24.29 3.44 2.66
CA GLY A 387 22.83 3.41 2.81
C GLY A 387 22.28 4.44 3.81
N ALA A 388 22.95 4.63 4.94
CA ALA A 388 22.57 5.62 5.95
C ALA A 388 22.80 7.07 5.45
N ARG A 389 23.90 7.30 4.71
CA ARG A 389 24.16 8.61 4.07
C ARG A 389 23.10 8.94 3.01
N LEU A 390 22.75 7.97 2.17
CA LEU A 390 21.70 8.11 1.16
C LEU A 390 20.33 8.35 1.79
N SER A 391 20.03 7.71 2.92
CA SER A 391 18.78 7.91 3.66
C SER A 391 18.71 9.32 4.25
N ARG A 392 19.79 9.82 4.88
CA ARG A 392 19.86 11.20 5.39
C ARG A 392 19.73 12.25 4.28
N ALA A 393 20.46 12.09 3.18
CA ALA A 393 20.35 13.00 2.03
C ALA A 393 18.93 12.99 1.44
N SER A 394 18.33 11.80 1.32
CA SER A 394 16.96 11.62 0.85
C SER A 394 15.93 12.25 1.79
N ASN A 395 16.12 12.18 3.10
CA ASN A 395 15.22 12.78 4.08
C ASN A 395 15.32 14.31 4.05
N ARG A 396 16.53 14.86 3.91
CA ARG A 396 16.73 16.31 3.73
C ARG A 396 15.98 16.86 2.51
N VAL A 397 16.09 16.19 1.35
CA VAL A 397 15.37 16.58 0.14
C VAL A 397 13.85 16.42 0.28
N GLN A 398 13.38 15.48 1.09
CA GLN A 398 11.94 15.29 1.34
C GLN A 398 11.37 16.31 2.34
N ALA A 399 12.20 16.81 3.27
CA ALA A 399 11.79 17.83 4.22
C ALA A 399 11.59 19.19 3.54
N ASP A 400 12.41 19.50 2.53
CA ASP A 400 12.33 20.72 1.72
C ASP A 400 11.20 20.64 0.67
N THR A 401 9.97 20.53 1.15
CA THR A 401 8.78 20.32 0.32
C THR A 401 8.56 21.50 -0.63
N GLY A 402 8.36 21.20 -1.91
CA GLY A 402 8.09 22.21 -2.94
C GLY A 402 9.33 22.73 -3.67
N SER A 403 10.54 22.37 -3.24
CA SER A 403 11.77 22.78 -3.94
C SER A 403 11.94 22.04 -5.29
N PRO A 404 12.73 22.59 -6.23
CA PRO A 404 13.00 21.91 -7.50
C PRO A 404 13.62 20.51 -7.32
N ALA A 405 14.49 20.35 -6.31
CA ALA A 405 15.11 19.07 -6.00
C ALA A 405 14.10 18.05 -5.46
N TYR A 406 13.15 18.50 -4.63
CA TYR A 406 12.03 17.68 -4.18
C TYR A 406 11.20 17.20 -5.37
N TRP A 407 10.81 18.10 -6.29
CA TRP A 407 10.00 17.72 -7.45
C TRP A 407 10.74 16.85 -8.44
N LEU A 408 12.00 17.14 -8.74
CA LEU A 408 12.82 16.30 -9.62
C LEU A 408 12.90 14.86 -9.10
N LYS A 409 13.09 14.70 -7.79
CA LYS A 409 13.14 13.39 -7.14
C LYS A 409 11.80 12.63 -7.23
N ARG A 410 10.67 13.35 -7.22
CA ARG A 410 9.34 12.73 -7.37
C ARG A 410 9.01 12.41 -8.83
N ILE A 411 9.45 13.23 -9.76
CA ILE A 411 9.21 13.04 -11.20
C ILE A 411 10.11 11.91 -11.75
N VAL A 412 11.37 11.80 -11.31
CA VAL A 412 12.30 10.79 -11.83
C VAL A 412 11.86 9.36 -11.53
N VAL A 413 11.12 9.15 -10.44
CA VAL A 413 10.51 7.84 -10.14
C VAL A 413 9.28 7.56 -11.00
N PHE A 414 8.93 8.40 -11.97
CA PHE A 414 7.84 8.21 -12.93
C PHE A 414 6.54 7.66 -12.30
N PRO A 415 5.92 8.41 -11.37
CA PRO A 415 4.67 8.03 -10.74
C PRO A 415 3.52 8.00 -11.75
N ILE A 416 2.38 7.45 -11.32
CA ILE A 416 1.20 7.23 -12.19
C ILE A 416 0.81 8.53 -12.89
N GLY A 417 0.65 9.64 -12.16
CA GLY A 417 0.26 10.93 -12.76
C GLY A 417 1.18 11.38 -13.89
N GLU A 418 2.50 11.30 -13.69
CA GLU A 418 3.51 11.66 -14.68
C GLU A 418 3.48 10.74 -15.90
N ARG A 419 3.21 9.44 -15.72
CA ARG A 419 3.04 8.50 -16.84
C ARG A 419 1.82 8.85 -17.67
N TRP A 420 0.69 9.10 -17.02
CA TRP A 420 -0.57 9.44 -17.68
C TRP A 420 -0.46 10.77 -18.42
N ALA A 421 0.22 11.77 -17.83
CA ALA A 421 0.51 13.04 -18.48
C ALA A 421 1.41 12.86 -19.71
N LEU A 422 2.50 12.09 -19.59
CA LEU A 422 3.39 11.80 -20.71
C LEU A 422 2.64 11.10 -21.85
N ILE A 423 1.83 10.08 -21.54
CA ILE A 423 1.02 9.37 -22.54
C ILE A 423 0.03 10.33 -23.20
N ALA A 424 -0.75 11.08 -22.42
CA ALA A 424 -1.76 12.01 -22.94
C ALA A 424 -1.13 13.03 -23.90
N VAL A 425 -0.03 13.67 -23.49
CA VAL A 425 0.66 14.69 -24.28
C VAL A 425 1.28 14.08 -25.53
N LEU A 426 2.06 13.00 -25.42
CA LEU A 426 2.74 12.41 -26.58
C LEU A 426 1.73 11.80 -27.56
N ALA A 427 0.70 11.11 -27.07
CA ALA A 427 -0.35 10.53 -27.90
C ALA A 427 -1.08 11.63 -28.69
N ALA A 428 -1.53 12.69 -28.04
CA ALA A 428 -2.22 13.81 -28.69
C ALA A 428 -1.33 14.60 -29.65
N ALA A 429 -0.04 14.78 -29.31
CA ALA A 429 0.91 15.54 -30.12
C ALA A 429 1.53 14.73 -31.27
N THR A 430 1.55 13.40 -31.16
CA THR A 430 2.25 12.53 -32.13
C THR A 430 1.41 11.31 -32.52
N ASN A 431 1.72 10.13 -32.00
CA ASN A 431 1.07 8.84 -32.26
C ASN A 431 1.35 7.84 -31.13
N GLY A 432 0.69 6.68 -31.18
CA GLY A 432 0.82 5.63 -30.16
C GLY A 432 2.24 5.07 -30.01
N ARG A 433 3.00 4.94 -31.11
CA ARG A 433 4.37 4.41 -31.07
C ARG A 433 5.31 5.32 -30.26
N VAL A 434 5.25 6.63 -30.47
CA VAL A 434 6.08 7.59 -29.74
C VAL A 434 5.68 7.66 -28.26
N ALA A 435 4.38 7.60 -27.96
CA ALA A 435 3.90 7.55 -26.58
C ALA A 435 4.44 6.31 -25.84
N LEU A 436 4.33 5.12 -26.44
CA LEU A 436 4.86 3.87 -25.89
C LEU A 436 6.39 3.90 -25.73
N ALA A 437 7.11 4.45 -26.70
CA ALA A 437 8.56 4.61 -26.60
C ALA A 437 8.96 5.55 -25.45
N GLY A 438 8.22 6.66 -25.26
CA GLY A 438 8.43 7.58 -24.14
C GLY A 438 8.20 6.92 -22.79
N VAL A 439 7.11 6.15 -22.65
CA VAL A 439 6.83 5.36 -21.45
C VAL A 439 7.95 4.36 -21.17
N LEU A 440 8.39 3.63 -22.18
CA LEU A 440 9.46 2.63 -22.02
C LEU A 440 10.78 3.29 -21.63
N ALA A 441 11.17 4.37 -22.30
CA ALA A 441 12.44 5.06 -22.06
C ALA A 441 12.48 5.66 -20.64
N TRP A 442 11.44 6.41 -20.26
CA TRP A 442 11.38 7.00 -18.92
C TRP A 442 11.19 5.91 -17.85
N GLY A 443 10.36 4.91 -18.12
CA GLY A 443 10.18 3.75 -17.24
C GLY A 443 11.50 3.03 -16.95
N ALA A 444 12.36 2.88 -17.96
CA ALA A 444 13.65 2.21 -17.81
C ALA A 444 14.61 3.03 -16.95
N LEU A 445 14.66 4.36 -17.17
CA LEU A 445 15.42 5.28 -16.34
C LEU A 445 14.95 5.23 -14.88
N ALA A 446 13.63 5.30 -14.66
CA ALA A 446 13.03 5.24 -13.33
C ALA A 446 13.30 3.90 -12.64
N PHE A 447 13.24 2.79 -13.38
CA PHE A 447 13.55 1.46 -12.85
C PHE A 447 15.03 1.36 -12.44
N ALA A 448 15.96 1.78 -13.30
CA ALA A 448 17.38 1.78 -12.99
C ALA A 448 17.71 2.66 -11.76
N TYR A 449 17.13 3.87 -11.71
CA TYR A 449 17.29 4.80 -10.59
C TYR A 449 16.79 4.20 -9.27
N THR A 450 15.56 3.66 -9.26
CA THR A 450 14.94 3.11 -8.05
C THR A 450 15.58 1.81 -7.61
N LEU A 451 15.85 0.88 -8.53
CA LEU A 451 16.49 -0.40 -8.24
C LEU A 451 17.88 -0.22 -7.61
N GLY A 452 18.72 0.64 -8.20
CA GLY A 452 20.05 0.92 -7.67
C GLY A 452 20.02 1.55 -6.28
N LEU A 453 19.24 2.63 -6.12
CA LEU A 453 19.16 3.34 -4.85
C LEU A 453 18.57 2.49 -3.71
N ARG A 454 17.54 1.70 -4.01
CA ARG A 454 16.88 0.84 -3.03
C ARG A 454 17.72 -0.38 -2.67
N SER A 455 18.41 -0.99 -3.63
CA SER A 455 19.35 -2.07 -3.36
C SER A 455 20.47 -1.59 -2.42
N LEU A 456 21.04 -0.41 -2.67
CA LEU A 456 22.06 0.18 -1.80
C LEU A 456 21.56 0.45 -0.37
N ARG A 457 20.29 0.81 -0.20
CA ARG A 457 19.66 0.99 1.13
C ARG A 457 19.38 -0.34 1.81
N ALA A 458 18.86 -1.32 1.07
CA ALA A 458 18.52 -2.64 1.59
C ALA A 458 19.74 -3.36 2.17
N LEU A 459 20.92 -3.20 1.55
CA LEU A 459 22.20 -3.71 2.07
C LEU A 459 22.51 -3.28 3.52
N SER A 460 21.97 -2.13 3.95
CA SER A 460 22.16 -1.61 5.31
C SER A 460 21.06 -2.02 6.31
N MET A 461 19.93 -2.56 5.86
CA MET A 461 18.79 -2.90 6.73
C MET A 461 18.95 -4.27 7.38
N ARG A 462 19.51 -5.27 6.66
CA ARG A 462 19.70 -6.66 7.12
C ARG A 462 18.42 -7.30 7.69
N VAL A 463 17.30 -7.11 6.99
CA VAL A 463 15.98 -7.62 7.40
C VAL A 463 15.48 -8.60 6.34
N ALA A 464 14.98 -9.75 6.81
CA ALA A 464 14.40 -10.80 5.97
C ALA A 464 12.89 -10.61 5.85
N VAL A 465 12.38 -10.54 4.62
CA VAL A 465 10.94 -10.30 4.29
C VAL A 465 10.23 -11.57 3.89
N LEU A 466 10.94 -12.43 3.16
CA LEU A 466 10.39 -13.64 2.55
C LEU A 466 10.52 -14.86 3.47
N ASP A 467 10.86 -14.67 4.74
CA ASP A 467 10.97 -15.76 5.71
C ASP A 467 9.61 -16.18 6.32
N ARG A 468 8.51 -15.63 5.81
CA ARG A 468 7.14 -15.91 6.25
C ARG A 468 6.61 -17.24 5.71
N PRO A 469 5.65 -17.90 6.39
CA PRO A 469 5.08 -19.19 5.97
C PRO A 469 4.42 -19.16 4.57
N ASP A 470 4.00 -18.00 4.08
CA ASP A 470 3.34 -17.83 2.77
C ASP A 470 4.33 -17.59 1.59
N ARG A 471 5.64 -17.83 1.80
CA ARG A 471 6.71 -17.62 0.80
C ARG A 471 6.40 -18.22 -0.57
N ALA A 472 5.91 -19.45 -0.60
CA ALA A 472 5.61 -20.16 -1.85
C ALA A 472 4.52 -19.47 -2.67
N ARG A 473 3.54 -18.84 -2.01
CA ARG A 473 2.49 -18.06 -2.68
C ARG A 473 3.04 -16.76 -3.23
N HIS A 474 3.91 -16.08 -2.50
CA HIS A 474 4.55 -14.84 -2.92
C HIS A 474 5.48 -15.02 -4.13
N ARG A 475 6.17 -16.16 -4.18
CA ARG A 475 6.92 -16.60 -5.36
C ARG A 475 6.02 -17.09 -6.49
N ASP A 476 4.72 -17.32 -6.23
CA ASP A 476 3.76 -18.02 -7.11
C ASP A 476 4.26 -19.41 -7.54
N ASP A 477 4.97 -20.11 -6.65
CA ASP A 477 5.48 -21.46 -6.90
C ASP A 477 4.30 -22.42 -7.13
N GLY A 478 4.37 -23.25 -8.16
CA GLY A 478 3.40 -24.27 -8.49
C GLY A 478 3.83 -25.68 -8.09
N PRO A 479 3.12 -26.72 -8.59
CA PRO A 479 3.27 -28.08 -8.10
C PRO A 479 4.67 -28.66 -8.32
N LEU A 480 5.34 -28.37 -9.44
CA LEU A 480 6.65 -28.91 -9.76
C LEU A 480 7.71 -28.36 -8.80
N VAL A 481 7.69 -27.06 -8.52
CA VAL A 481 8.58 -26.46 -7.54
C VAL A 481 8.27 -26.99 -6.15
N ARG A 482 7.03 -26.87 -5.68
CA ARG A 482 6.62 -27.23 -4.31
C ARG A 482 6.93 -28.68 -3.96
N HIS A 483 6.66 -29.59 -4.91
CA HIS A 483 6.71 -31.03 -4.67
C HIS A 483 7.90 -31.73 -5.29
N VAL A 484 8.79 -31.07 -6.06
CA VAL A 484 9.96 -31.73 -6.67
C VAL A 484 11.21 -30.88 -6.48
N LEU A 485 11.30 -29.73 -7.16
CA LEU A 485 12.54 -28.97 -7.26
C LEU A 485 13.00 -28.40 -5.91
N ALA A 486 12.06 -27.96 -5.09
CA ALA A 486 12.36 -27.35 -3.80
C ALA A 486 13.09 -28.27 -2.82
N ARG A 487 13.04 -29.61 -3.03
CA ARG A 487 13.76 -30.58 -2.18
C ARG A 487 15.28 -30.45 -2.25
N ALA A 488 15.81 -29.85 -3.31
CA ALA A 488 17.25 -29.65 -3.46
C ALA A 488 17.82 -28.65 -2.44
N GLY A 489 17.02 -27.68 -1.98
CA GLY A 489 17.42 -26.74 -0.93
C GLY A 489 18.64 -25.88 -1.26
N TRP A 490 18.84 -25.50 -2.52
CA TRP A 490 20.05 -24.77 -2.96
C TRP A 490 20.14 -23.39 -2.27
N PRO A 491 21.25 -23.03 -1.60
CA PRO A 491 21.33 -21.87 -0.70
C PRO A 491 21.52 -20.51 -1.40
N ALA A 492 21.06 -20.34 -2.65
CA ALA A 492 21.31 -19.13 -3.44
C ALA A 492 20.06 -18.63 -4.18
N PRO A 493 18.99 -18.26 -3.47
CA PRO A 493 17.68 -17.93 -4.07
C PRO A 493 17.75 -16.77 -5.06
N LEU A 494 18.42 -15.67 -4.71
CA LEU A 494 18.56 -14.52 -5.61
C LEU A 494 19.39 -14.83 -6.85
N ALA A 495 20.51 -15.54 -6.71
CA ALA A 495 21.38 -15.87 -7.84
C ALA A 495 20.64 -16.73 -8.87
N LEU A 496 19.89 -17.74 -8.42
CA LEU A 496 19.11 -18.58 -9.32
C LEU A 496 17.93 -17.81 -9.95
N ALA A 497 17.24 -16.97 -9.19
CA ALA A 497 16.15 -16.14 -9.73
C ALA A 497 16.66 -15.10 -10.76
N ALA A 498 17.83 -14.49 -10.51
CA ALA A 498 18.46 -13.56 -11.45
C ALA A 498 18.95 -14.28 -12.71
N ALA A 499 19.54 -15.47 -12.58
CA ALA A 499 19.90 -16.31 -13.72
C ALA A 499 18.67 -16.70 -14.55
N ALA A 500 17.57 -17.08 -13.90
CA ALA A 500 16.31 -17.38 -14.56
C ALA A 500 15.71 -16.18 -15.31
N ALA A 501 15.93 -14.95 -14.86
CA ALA A 501 15.55 -13.76 -15.62
C ALA A 501 16.49 -13.49 -16.81
N LEU A 502 17.80 -13.69 -16.61
CA LEU A 502 18.82 -13.41 -17.61
C LEU A 502 18.78 -14.39 -18.80
N VAL A 503 18.55 -15.67 -18.55
CA VAL A 503 18.54 -16.72 -19.59
C VAL A 503 17.55 -16.43 -20.73
N PRO A 504 16.25 -16.19 -20.51
CA PRO A 504 15.32 -15.85 -21.58
C PRO A 504 15.61 -14.47 -22.18
N ALA A 505 16.15 -13.50 -21.42
CA ALA A 505 16.60 -12.22 -21.99
C ALA A 505 17.71 -12.41 -23.03
N VAL A 506 18.71 -13.25 -22.73
CA VAL A 506 19.79 -13.59 -23.67
C VAL A 506 19.23 -14.33 -24.88
N LEU A 507 18.32 -15.28 -24.66
CA LEU A 507 17.67 -15.99 -25.77
C LEU A 507 16.92 -15.02 -26.69
N ILE A 508 16.13 -14.09 -26.15
CA ILE A 508 15.45 -13.05 -26.94
C ILE A 508 16.46 -12.24 -27.76
N ALA A 509 17.56 -11.79 -27.15
CA ALA A 509 18.59 -11.03 -27.86
C ALA A 509 19.21 -11.85 -29.01
N VAL A 510 19.49 -13.14 -28.79
CA VAL A 510 20.00 -14.04 -29.82
C VAL A 510 18.98 -14.24 -30.95
N LEU A 511 17.70 -14.46 -30.62
CA LEU A 511 16.63 -14.63 -31.61
C LEU A 511 16.48 -13.39 -32.49
N LEU A 512 16.54 -12.19 -31.89
CA LEU A 512 16.40 -10.92 -32.60
C LEU A 512 17.61 -10.57 -33.47
N VAL A 513 18.83 -10.95 -33.07
CA VAL A 513 20.07 -10.57 -33.78
C VAL A 513 20.54 -11.64 -34.76
N ALA A 514 20.56 -12.91 -34.33
CA ALA A 514 21.15 -14.01 -35.08
C ALA A 514 20.14 -14.78 -35.93
N ALA A 515 18.83 -14.65 -35.66
CA ALA A 515 17.74 -15.33 -36.37
C ALA A 515 18.07 -16.81 -36.68
N PRO A 516 18.37 -17.64 -35.66
CA PRO A 516 18.82 -19.01 -35.87
C PRO A 516 17.72 -19.86 -36.55
N PRO A 517 18.10 -20.96 -37.24
CA PRO A 517 17.13 -21.88 -37.81
C PRO A 517 16.13 -22.39 -36.75
N GLY A 518 14.87 -22.58 -37.15
CA GLY A 518 13.78 -22.90 -36.21
C GLY A 518 14.05 -24.11 -35.30
N GLY A 519 14.73 -25.15 -35.80
CA GLY A 519 15.13 -26.30 -34.98
C GLY A 519 16.11 -25.92 -33.85
N ALA A 520 17.11 -25.09 -34.15
CA ALA A 520 18.04 -24.58 -33.15
C ALA A 520 17.36 -23.64 -32.15
N ALA A 521 16.44 -22.79 -32.62
CA ALA A 521 15.64 -21.90 -31.79
C ALA A 521 14.79 -22.69 -30.77
N ARG A 522 14.12 -23.77 -31.21
CA ARG A 522 13.32 -24.65 -30.33
C ARG A 522 14.17 -25.39 -29.29
N ILE A 523 15.35 -25.87 -29.66
CA ILE A 523 16.27 -26.49 -28.70
C ILE A 523 16.74 -25.46 -27.67
N ALA A 524 17.14 -24.27 -28.11
CA ALA A 524 17.56 -23.19 -27.23
C ALA A 524 16.43 -22.77 -26.27
N LEU A 525 15.18 -22.73 -26.74
CA LEU A 525 13.99 -22.50 -25.91
C LEU A 525 13.82 -23.57 -24.83
N ALA A 526 13.93 -24.86 -25.19
CA ALA A 526 13.82 -25.96 -24.24
C ALA A 526 14.90 -25.88 -23.15
N VAL A 527 16.15 -25.60 -23.54
CA VAL A 527 17.26 -25.41 -22.60
C VAL A 527 17.01 -24.20 -21.70
N ALA A 528 16.59 -23.07 -22.27
CA ALA A 528 16.27 -21.87 -21.51
C ALA A 528 15.19 -22.12 -20.46
N ALA A 529 14.10 -22.81 -20.83
CA ALA A 529 13.02 -23.16 -19.91
C ALA A 529 13.50 -24.06 -18.75
N LEU A 530 14.35 -25.06 -19.02
CA LEU A 530 14.93 -25.90 -17.97
C LEU A 530 15.80 -25.09 -16.98
N LEU A 531 16.58 -24.13 -17.48
CA LEU A 531 17.38 -23.24 -16.64
C LEU A 531 16.50 -22.28 -15.81
N VAL A 532 15.39 -21.78 -16.39
CA VAL A 532 14.40 -20.96 -15.67
C VAL A 532 13.77 -21.76 -14.52
N LEU A 533 13.37 -23.02 -14.77
CA LEU A 533 12.85 -23.92 -13.74
C LEU A 533 13.86 -24.16 -12.61
N GLY A 534 15.16 -24.07 -12.90
CA GLY A 534 16.24 -24.13 -11.90
C GLY A 534 16.09 -23.14 -10.73
N ALA A 535 15.39 -22.01 -10.90
CA ALA A 535 15.08 -21.10 -9.79
C ALA A 535 14.20 -21.72 -8.69
N GLY A 536 13.51 -22.82 -9.00
CA GLY A 536 12.77 -23.64 -8.04
C GLY A 536 13.65 -24.39 -7.03
N LEU A 537 14.92 -24.63 -7.35
CA LEU A 537 15.84 -25.41 -6.50
C LEU A 537 16.12 -24.74 -5.14
N ALA A 538 16.04 -23.40 -5.10
CA ALA A 538 16.23 -22.61 -3.88
C ALA A 538 14.91 -22.26 -3.16
N ALA A 539 13.76 -22.85 -3.53
CA ALA A 539 12.47 -22.46 -2.96
C ALA A 539 12.37 -22.65 -1.43
N ARG A 540 13.00 -23.70 -0.90
CA ARG A 540 13.06 -23.97 0.54
C ARG A 540 14.22 -23.29 1.27
N ALA A 541 15.21 -22.74 0.54
CA ALA A 541 16.32 -22.06 1.17
C ALA A 541 15.83 -20.83 1.95
N PRO A 542 16.48 -20.44 3.05
CA PRO A 542 16.23 -19.15 3.71
C PRO A 542 16.34 -18.00 2.68
N HIS A 543 15.44 -17.03 2.77
CA HIS A 543 15.45 -15.81 1.94
C HIS A 543 15.79 -14.61 2.81
N ASP A 544 16.89 -14.74 3.55
CA ASP A 544 17.38 -13.82 4.57
C ASP A 544 18.55 -12.96 4.06
N GLY A 545 18.97 -13.16 2.81
CA GLY A 545 19.95 -12.32 2.15
C GLY A 545 19.46 -10.87 2.03
N PRO A 546 20.37 -9.88 2.07
CA PRO A 546 20.00 -8.46 2.11
C PRO A 546 19.30 -7.97 0.83
N LEU A 547 19.38 -8.74 -0.26
CA LEU A 547 18.73 -8.45 -1.54
C LEU A 547 17.70 -9.53 -1.94
N ASP A 548 17.41 -10.49 -1.07
CA ASP A 548 16.48 -11.59 -1.41
C ASP A 548 15.03 -11.11 -1.59
N TRP A 549 14.70 -9.90 -1.13
CA TRP A 549 13.45 -9.21 -1.45
C TRP A 549 13.24 -9.00 -2.96
N LEU A 550 14.29 -9.10 -3.79
CA LEU A 550 14.20 -9.04 -5.26
C LEU A 550 13.77 -10.35 -5.92
N VAL A 551 13.81 -11.48 -5.20
CA VAL A 551 13.51 -12.82 -5.76
C VAL A 551 12.15 -12.86 -6.47
N PRO A 552 11.04 -12.36 -5.89
CA PRO A 552 9.75 -12.40 -6.56
C PRO A 552 9.75 -11.59 -7.87
N ALA A 553 10.34 -10.39 -7.88
CA ALA A 553 10.42 -9.56 -9.08
C ALA A 553 11.27 -10.20 -10.18
N ALA A 554 12.37 -10.88 -9.82
CA ALA A 554 13.20 -11.62 -10.75
C ALA A 554 12.47 -12.83 -11.34
N LEU A 555 11.68 -13.56 -10.54
CA LEU A 555 10.82 -14.65 -11.04
C LEU A 555 9.73 -14.14 -12.00
N ARG A 556 9.14 -12.97 -11.74
CA ARG A 556 8.22 -12.32 -12.68
C ARG A 556 8.91 -11.97 -14.00
N ALA A 557 10.12 -11.42 -13.94
CA ALA A 557 10.91 -11.14 -15.14
C ALA A 557 11.20 -12.44 -15.93
N ALA A 558 11.63 -13.51 -15.25
CA ALA A 558 11.90 -14.81 -15.86
C ALA A 558 10.69 -15.37 -16.61
N GLU A 559 9.53 -15.37 -15.97
CA GLU A 559 8.28 -15.84 -16.57
C GLU A 559 7.87 -15.01 -17.79
N TYR A 560 7.92 -13.69 -17.68
CA TYR A 560 7.44 -12.78 -18.73
C TYR A 560 8.35 -12.82 -19.95
N LEU A 561 9.67 -12.88 -19.72
CA LEU A 561 10.65 -13.03 -20.79
C LEU A 561 10.56 -14.44 -21.42
N THR A 562 10.17 -15.46 -20.67
CA THR A 562 9.90 -16.80 -21.24
C THR A 562 8.70 -16.75 -22.18
N VAL A 563 7.61 -16.06 -21.80
CA VAL A 563 6.47 -15.83 -22.70
C VAL A 563 6.95 -15.19 -24.00
N VAL A 564 7.69 -14.07 -23.93
CA VAL A 564 8.20 -13.38 -25.13
C VAL A 564 9.12 -14.28 -25.96
N ALA A 565 9.99 -15.08 -25.34
CA ALA A 565 10.86 -16.00 -26.05
C ALA A 565 10.07 -17.10 -26.79
N VAL A 566 9.03 -17.64 -26.16
CA VAL A 566 8.10 -18.60 -26.80
C VAL A 566 7.39 -17.95 -27.98
N SER A 567 6.92 -16.70 -27.81
CA SER A 567 6.26 -15.96 -28.87
C SER A 567 7.15 -15.74 -30.09
N LEU A 568 8.42 -15.40 -29.87
CA LEU A 568 9.40 -15.22 -30.95
C LEU A 568 9.77 -16.53 -31.66
N VAL A 569 9.83 -17.65 -30.93
CA VAL A 569 10.15 -18.97 -31.53
C VAL A 569 8.95 -19.55 -32.29
N GLY A 570 7.73 -19.25 -31.82
CA GLY A 570 6.48 -19.76 -32.37
C GLY A 570 5.75 -18.81 -33.32
N ASP A 571 6.34 -17.67 -33.68
CA ASP A 571 5.74 -16.61 -34.49
C ASP A 571 4.32 -16.21 -34.00
N VAL A 572 4.16 -16.11 -32.68
CA VAL A 572 2.86 -15.82 -32.06
C VAL A 572 2.46 -14.38 -32.38
N PRO A 573 1.20 -14.13 -32.79
CA PRO A 573 0.72 -12.78 -33.00
C PRO A 573 0.91 -11.92 -31.75
N THR A 574 1.57 -10.78 -31.88
CA THR A 574 1.92 -9.93 -30.74
C THR A 574 0.73 -9.47 -29.87
N PRO A 575 -0.51 -9.29 -30.38
CA PRO A 575 -1.68 -9.05 -29.52
C PRO A 575 -1.99 -10.22 -28.58
N VAL A 576 -1.75 -11.47 -29.00
CA VAL A 576 -1.96 -12.67 -28.18
C VAL A 576 -0.93 -12.72 -27.06
N THR A 577 0.35 -12.49 -27.39
CA THR A 577 1.43 -12.35 -26.40
C THR A 577 1.13 -11.26 -25.39
N TYR A 578 0.68 -10.10 -25.86
CA TYR A 578 0.31 -9.00 -24.99
C TYR A 578 -0.87 -9.37 -24.07
N ALA A 579 -1.89 -10.06 -24.59
CA ALA A 579 -3.03 -10.50 -23.80
C ALA A 579 -2.63 -11.49 -22.69
N LEU A 580 -1.71 -12.42 -22.97
CA LEU A 580 -1.17 -13.31 -21.95
C LEU A 580 -0.38 -12.54 -20.88
N LEU A 581 0.54 -11.65 -21.30
CA LEU A 581 1.31 -10.82 -20.35
C LEU A 581 0.39 -9.94 -19.49
N PHE A 582 -0.70 -9.43 -20.07
CA PHE A 582 -1.69 -8.67 -19.33
C PHE A 582 -2.43 -9.54 -18.32
N ALA A 583 -2.90 -10.73 -18.70
CA ALA A 583 -3.54 -11.66 -17.78
C ALA A 583 -2.61 -12.07 -16.62
N LEU A 584 -1.34 -12.35 -16.91
CA LEU A 584 -0.32 -12.63 -15.90
C LEU A 584 -0.09 -11.40 -15.00
N ALA A 585 -0.05 -10.19 -15.55
CA ALA A 585 0.14 -8.98 -14.75
C ALA A 585 -1.00 -8.79 -13.78
N VAL A 586 -2.24 -8.94 -14.23
CA VAL A 586 -3.43 -8.92 -13.38
C VAL A 586 -3.33 -9.98 -12.28
N ARG A 587 -2.91 -11.21 -12.59
CA ARG A 587 -2.69 -12.26 -11.58
C ARG A 587 -1.62 -11.89 -10.56
N HIS A 588 -0.51 -11.32 -10.98
CA HIS A 588 0.57 -10.97 -10.06
C HIS A 588 0.23 -9.77 -9.18
N TYR A 589 -0.48 -8.78 -9.72
CA TYR A 589 -1.05 -7.70 -8.92
C TYR A 589 -2.11 -8.19 -7.93
N ASP A 590 -2.91 -9.18 -8.31
CA ASP A 590 -3.88 -9.80 -7.40
C ASP A 590 -3.17 -10.41 -6.17
N VAL A 591 -2.06 -11.13 -6.39
CA VAL A 591 -1.25 -11.69 -5.30
C VAL A 591 -0.70 -10.58 -4.40
N THR A 592 -0.11 -9.51 -4.95
CA THR A 592 0.46 -8.42 -4.13
C THR A 592 -0.61 -7.58 -3.44
N ALA A 593 -1.69 -7.24 -4.13
CA ALA A 593 -2.76 -6.40 -3.60
C ALA A 593 -3.46 -7.07 -2.41
N ARG A 594 -3.65 -8.40 -2.47
CA ARG A 594 -4.22 -9.16 -1.34
C ARG A 594 -3.32 -9.12 -0.11
N MET A 595 -2.00 -9.12 -0.30
CA MET A 595 -1.08 -8.95 0.81
C MET A 595 -1.18 -7.55 1.42
N GLU A 596 -1.15 -6.51 0.60
CA GLU A 596 -1.13 -5.12 1.06
C GLU A 596 -2.46 -4.65 1.66
N LYS A 597 -3.58 -5.15 1.12
CA LYS A 597 -4.93 -4.70 1.49
C LYS A 597 -5.68 -5.66 2.41
N ALA A 598 -5.04 -6.74 2.84
CA ALA A 598 -5.65 -7.82 3.62
C ALA A 598 -6.99 -8.30 3.01
N ALA A 599 -7.06 -8.34 1.68
CA ALA A 599 -8.29 -8.74 0.99
C ALA A 599 -8.57 -10.24 1.23
N PRO A 600 -9.86 -10.64 1.32
CA PRO A 600 -10.24 -12.03 1.57
C PRO A 600 -9.56 -12.99 0.60
N VAL A 601 -9.22 -14.18 1.08
CA VAL A 601 -8.65 -15.25 0.26
C VAL A 601 -9.61 -16.42 0.36
N ALA A 602 -10.47 -16.63 -0.65
CA ALA A 602 -11.29 -17.83 -0.66
C ALA A 602 -10.39 -19.08 -0.70
N ALA A 603 -10.80 -20.15 0.00
CA ALA A 603 -10.06 -21.41 0.08
C ALA A 603 -9.79 -22.06 -1.31
N ALA A 604 -10.56 -21.69 -2.32
CA ALA A 604 -10.45 -22.17 -3.70
C ALA A 604 -9.34 -21.45 -4.50
N THR A 605 -8.12 -21.36 -3.96
CA THR A 605 -6.97 -20.89 -4.75
C THR A 605 -6.23 -22.08 -5.36
N GLY A 606 -6.92 -22.75 -6.30
CA GLY A 606 -6.23 -23.60 -7.27
C GLY A 606 -5.27 -22.71 -8.05
N ALA A 607 -3.99 -22.76 -7.68
CA ALA A 607 -2.90 -22.12 -8.42
C ALA A 607 -3.10 -22.43 -9.91
N VAL A 608 -3.21 -21.38 -10.74
CA VAL A 608 -3.16 -21.54 -12.19
C VAL A 608 -1.73 -21.97 -12.52
N LEU A 609 -1.44 -23.25 -12.34
CA LEU A 609 -0.17 -23.97 -12.51
C LEU A 609 1.07 -23.47 -11.75
N GLY A 610 1.04 -22.27 -11.14
CA GLY A 610 2.24 -21.56 -10.68
C GLY A 610 3.14 -21.12 -11.85
N TRP A 611 4.18 -20.32 -11.57
CA TRP A 611 5.10 -19.83 -12.61
C TRP A 611 5.83 -20.97 -13.32
N ASP A 612 6.18 -22.03 -12.60
CA ASP A 612 6.87 -23.22 -13.08
C ASP A 612 6.01 -24.06 -14.02
N GLY A 613 4.75 -24.32 -13.67
CA GLY A 613 3.86 -25.06 -14.54
C GLY A 613 3.50 -24.29 -15.82
N ARG A 614 3.36 -22.96 -15.73
CA ARG A 614 3.14 -22.09 -16.90
C ARG A 614 4.36 -22.04 -17.82
N VAL A 615 5.57 -21.87 -17.27
CA VAL A 615 6.83 -21.93 -18.02
C VAL A 615 6.99 -23.27 -18.73
N LEU A 616 6.73 -24.38 -18.05
CA LEU A 616 6.84 -25.72 -18.62
C LEU A 616 5.84 -25.93 -19.77
N LEU A 617 4.58 -25.53 -19.59
CA LEU A 617 3.54 -25.65 -20.59
C LEU A 617 3.87 -24.82 -21.84
N LEU A 618 4.27 -23.57 -21.65
CA LEU A 618 4.62 -22.67 -22.76
C LEU A 618 5.84 -23.16 -23.53
N ALA A 619 6.88 -23.62 -22.84
CA ALA A 619 8.07 -24.17 -23.47
C ALA A 619 7.76 -25.43 -24.28
N ALA A 620 6.98 -26.36 -23.70
CA ALA A 620 6.57 -27.58 -24.39
C ALA A 620 5.73 -27.27 -25.64
N ALA A 621 4.79 -26.33 -25.54
CA ALA A 621 3.98 -25.87 -26.66
C ALA A 621 4.83 -25.18 -27.74
N GLY A 622 5.78 -24.33 -27.35
CA GLY A 622 6.71 -23.68 -28.28
C GLY A 622 7.58 -24.68 -29.05
N VAL A 623 8.08 -25.72 -28.40
CA VAL A 623 8.83 -26.81 -29.05
C VAL A 623 7.92 -27.62 -29.99
N ALA A 624 6.67 -27.86 -29.60
CA ALA A 624 5.68 -28.59 -30.38
C ALA A 624 5.08 -27.79 -31.55
N GLY A 625 5.33 -26.48 -31.64
CA GLY A 625 4.72 -25.61 -32.64
C GLY A 625 3.26 -25.21 -32.35
N LEU A 626 2.84 -25.27 -31.08
CA LEU A 626 1.50 -24.92 -30.59
C LEU A 626 1.51 -23.63 -29.74
N ALA A 627 2.49 -22.75 -29.98
CA ALA A 627 2.73 -21.57 -29.14
C ALA A 627 1.52 -20.62 -29.09
N THR A 628 0.92 -20.31 -30.23
CA THR A 628 -0.23 -19.39 -30.31
C THR A 628 -1.42 -19.89 -29.52
N ASP A 629 -1.77 -21.17 -29.68
CA ASP A 629 -2.89 -21.78 -28.97
C ASP A 629 -2.63 -21.82 -27.47
N ALA A 630 -1.42 -22.19 -27.07
CA ALA A 630 -1.02 -22.23 -25.66
C ALA A 630 -1.08 -20.85 -25.00
N GLU A 631 -0.57 -19.81 -25.65
CA GLU A 631 -0.62 -18.45 -25.12
C GLU A 631 -2.07 -17.93 -25.02
N ALA A 632 -2.89 -18.15 -26.05
CA ALA A 632 -4.29 -17.72 -26.06
C ALA A 632 -5.12 -18.44 -24.97
N VAL A 633 -4.98 -19.76 -24.85
CA VAL A 633 -5.67 -20.56 -23.83
C VAL A 633 -5.23 -20.15 -22.44
N LEU A 634 -3.92 -19.96 -22.22
CA LEU A 634 -3.40 -19.55 -20.92
C LEU A 634 -3.85 -18.13 -20.55
N ALA A 635 -3.92 -17.21 -21.51
CA ALA A 635 -4.42 -15.85 -21.27
C ALA A 635 -5.87 -15.88 -20.77
N LEU A 636 -6.75 -16.63 -21.45
CA LEU A 636 -8.15 -16.78 -21.07
C LEU A 636 -8.30 -17.48 -19.71
N TRP A 637 -7.51 -18.53 -19.47
CA TRP A 637 -7.58 -19.29 -18.24
C TRP A 637 -7.14 -18.47 -17.01
N VAL A 638 -6.00 -17.78 -17.10
CA VAL A 638 -5.49 -16.93 -16.02
C VAL A 638 -6.47 -15.77 -15.75
N ALA A 639 -6.92 -15.07 -16.80
CA ALA A 639 -7.87 -13.96 -16.64
C ALA A 639 -9.20 -14.44 -16.05
N GLY A 640 -9.74 -15.54 -16.56
CA GLY A 640 -10.98 -16.15 -16.05
C GLY A 640 -10.87 -16.54 -14.58
N ALA A 641 -9.74 -17.13 -14.17
CA ALA A 641 -9.51 -17.50 -12.77
C ALA A 641 -9.53 -16.27 -11.83
N VAL A 642 -8.89 -15.16 -12.22
CA VAL A 642 -8.91 -13.92 -11.42
C VAL A 642 -10.32 -13.33 -11.34
N VAL A 643 -11.06 -13.30 -12.46
CA VAL A 643 -12.43 -12.78 -12.50
C VAL A 643 -13.38 -13.61 -11.63
N VAL A 644 -13.32 -14.94 -11.74
CA VAL A 644 -14.13 -15.85 -10.92
C VAL A 644 -13.81 -15.65 -9.45
N GLN A 645 -12.54 -15.57 -9.08
CA GLN A 645 -12.12 -15.34 -7.70
C GLN A 645 -12.65 -13.99 -7.17
N ALA A 646 -12.49 -12.92 -7.93
CA ALA A 646 -13.00 -11.60 -7.58
C ALA A 646 -14.52 -11.59 -7.39
N ALA A 647 -15.26 -12.33 -8.21
CA ALA A 647 -16.71 -12.47 -8.09
C ALA A 647 -17.12 -13.23 -6.82
N VAL A 648 -16.38 -14.28 -6.44
CA VAL A 648 -16.58 -15.02 -5.19
C VAL A 648 -16.30 -14.12 -3.98
N ASP A 649 -15.16 -13.43 -3.97
CA ASP A 649 -14.78 -12.54 -2.86
C ASP A 649 -15.78 -11.40 -2.67
N ARG A 650 -16.29 -10.83 -3.77
CA ARG A 650 -17.32 -9.78 -3.71
C ARG A 650 -18.63 -10.28 -3.09
N ARG A 651 -19.00 -11.54 -3.31
CA ARG A 651 -20.18 -12.14 -2.68
C ARG A 651 -19.95 -12.34 -1.19
N ALA A 652 -18.78 -12.86 -0.81
CA ALA A 652 -18.37 -13.03 0.58
C ALA A 652 -18.26 -11.71 1.35
N ALA A 653 -17.90 -10.62 0.69
CA ALA A 653 -17.85 -9.29 1.31
C ALA A 653 -19.23 -8.63 1.51
N ARG A 654 -20.30 -9.22 0.96
CA ARG A 654 -21.69 -8.72 1.08
C ARG A 654 -22.53 -9.54 2.06
N SER A 655 -22.11 -10.77 2.35
CA SER A 655 -22.62 -11.62 3.43
C SER A 655 -21.96 -11.23 4.74
#